data_AF-A0A950CL45-F1
#
_entry.id   AF-A0A950CL45-F1
#
_cell.length_a   1.000
_cell.length_b   1.000
_cell.length_c   1.000
_cell.angle_alpha   90.00
_cell.angle_beta   90.00
_cell.angle_gamma   90.00
#
_symmetry.space_group_name_H-M   'P 1'
#
loop_
_entity.id
_entity.type
_entity.pdbx_description
1 polymer ?
#
loop_
_entity_poly.entity_id
_entity_poly.type
_entity_poly.pdbx_seq_one_letter_code
_entity_poly.pdbx_strand_id
1 'polypeptide(L)'
;VVTRNAFRGGQIYVWNPYDSTAPPAYFLESARDEAQGLSTFNVTLAKWMTSGFNLKLVQPAANNEPAVWEPDVSNRVWRPCDGKSLWLKSGQCDVRNTPLSLQPVALEVLYSARLSSPPQLALRDLAEGSVFPLVASSIQPYDASSLFKVAKYTVSLYPKASYAVTSQEGVENPPINRPFPADPSVLDEASLFVLGASSWVDAFPAITRIPLSIKPQMPSSFSAGLSIEVSIGNGPSYETVPAILQTDGSWQARPALALDTTTSIDLVPAIGTEPKPYDWIDTSRYFTPIASTQRLYTTEGVYGVCTRSATQFSEPPDRRTLMEAAFGRASVASGIFAAREMPHGTTLLGDKIYFVVHAPHAVCATLILVDENSAGGPSRREFSMTLTNDTFYWFCSIPASQAPPGTRYRFLLNDDVEAIDPAARGVKDGGSLKTSFGENPADPSTSWSMVIDAAAVRAASHVQPWQTMGWQNFLLYEIHARRFTNLNPGILTPLELLADELSVTSRLGKAGYLRQLPVTVLGLMPVNEFSSVASWGYDPSYYFAIDSFYGGAAALARFVNAAHAAGRGVTLDVVYNHSLGSSLMSIAADVYRNGDYDGDRMNCGHPMVGEYFRQASVYLFQTFNLDGFRFDDTQTIVTKCQGGWEFLGMIRSSLRAAASAEGRNWPYCVAENSATHPWDISNPSWGVMDGQWGIDEVYRIRSASYDSGHPGWDDSQ
;
A
#
# COMPACT_ATOMS: atom_id res chain seq x y z
N VAL A 1 31.23 -8.60 7.02
CA VAL A 1 29.87 -8.50 7.59
C VAL A 1 29.94 -7.83 8.93
N VAL A 2 29.21 -6.74 9.15
CA VAL A 2 29.14 -6.10 10.48
C VAL A 2 28.18 -6.90 11.34
N THR A 3 28.69 -7.56 12.39
CA THR A 3 27.91 -8.31 13.39
C THR A 3 28.43 -8.02 14.80
N ARG A 4 27.52 -7.77 15.74
CA ARG A 4 27.90 -7.34 17.11
C ARG A 4 27.53 -8.37 18.17
N ASN A 5 26.33 -8.93 18.12
CA ASN A 5 25.75 -9.77 19.17
C ASN A 5 25.14 -11.07 18.62
N ALA A 6 23.92 -11.06 18.08
CA ALA A 6 23.14 -12.26 17.76
C ALA A 6 23.84 -13.20 16.75
N PHE A 7 24.58 -12.63 15.80
CA PHE A 7 25.26 -13.39 14.75
C PHE A 7 26.80 -13.39 14.90
N ARG A 8 27.29 -12.99 16.09
CA ARG A 8 28.70 -12.99 16.46
C ARG A 8 29.26 -14.42 16.45
N GLY A 9 30.23 -14.70 15.59
CA GLY A 9 30.79 -16.06 15.46
C GLY A 9 29.82 -17.05 14.80
N GLY A 10 28.80 -16.53 14.10
CA GLY A 10 27.82 -17.32 13.38
C GLY A 10 28.32 -17.84 12.04
N GLN A 11 27.38 -18.17 11.16
CA GLN A 11 27.63 -18.73 9.84
C GLN A 11 26.82 -17.98 8.79
N ILE A 12 27.32 -17.95 7.56
CA ILE A 12 26.51 -17.61 6.40
C ILE A 12 25.83 -18.88 5.92
N TYR A 13 24.50 -18.89 5.96
CA TYR A 13 23.68 -19.86 5.27
C TYR A 13 23.48 -19.41 3.83
N VAL A 14 23.76 -20.28 2.86
CA VAL A 14 23.49 -20.03 1.45
C VAL A 14 22.60 -21.12 0.87
N TRP A 15 21.75 -20.75 -0.07
CA TRP A 15 20.91 -21.70 -0.80
C TRP A 15 20.71 -21.27 -2.24
N ASN A 16 20.37 -22.24 -3.08
CA ASN A 16 19.94 -21.96 -4.44
C ASN A 16 18.45 -21.59 -4.40
N PRO A 17 18.05 -20.36 -4.72
CA PRO A 17 16.64 -19.98 -4.73
C PRO A 17 15.83 -20.65 -5.85
N TYR A 18 16.49 -21.26 -6.84
CA TYR A 18 15.86 -21.81 -8.05
C TYR A 18 15.92 -23.33 -8.15
N ASP A 19 16.65 -23.99 -7.25
CA ASP A 19 16.78 -25.43 -7.20
C ASP A 19 16.80 -25.92 -5.75
N SER A 20 15.63 -26.28 -5.24
CA SER A 20 15.47 -26.83 -3.89
C SER A 20 16.06 -28.23 -3.74
N THR A 21 16.49 -28.88 -4.83
CA THR A 21 17.20 -30.16 -4.78
C THR A 21 18.70 -29.99 -4.54
N ALA A 22 19.25 -28.80 -4.80
CA ALA A 22 20.62 -28.46 -4.44
C ALA A 22 20.72 -28.24 -2.92
N PRO A 23 21.57 -29.00 -2.22
CA PRO A 23 21.70 -28.85 -0.77
C PRO A 23 22.28 -27.46 -0.44
N PRO A 24 21.74 -26.77 0.57
CA PRO A 24 22.30 -25.51 1.03
C PRO A 24 23.72 -25.71 1.57
N ALA A 25 24.49 -24.63 1.63
CA ALA A 25 25.82 -24.64 2.20
C ALA A 25 25.93 -23.63 3.35
N TYR A 26 26.87 -23.91 4.25
CA TYR A 26 27.13 -23.09 5.43
C TYR A 26 28.61 -22.71 5.44
N PHE A 27 28.89 -21.43 5.64
CA PHE A 27 30.26 -20.91 5.72
C PHE A 27 30.49 -20.31 7.09
N LEU A 28 31.42 -20.90 7.83
CA LEU A 28 31.82 -20.44 9.15
C LEU A 28 32.51 -19.07 9.05
N GLU A 29 32.40 -18.29 10.13
CA GLU A 29 33.24 -17.11 10.32
C GLU A 29 34.72 -17.51 10.24
N SER A 30 35.43 -16.85 9.33
CA SER A 30 36.84 -17.14 9.02
C SER A 30 37.83 -16.23 9.75
N ALA A 31 37.41 -15.00 10.05
CA ALA A 31 38.15 -14.05 10.87
C ALA A 31 37.20 -13.03 11.49
N ARG A 32 37.63 -12.40 12.58
CA ARG A 32 36.87 -11.36 13.28
C ARG A 32 37.78 -10.19 13.66
N ASP A 33 37.33 -8.98 13.38
CA ASP A 33 37.81 -7.77 14.03
C ASP A 33 36.83 -7.39 15.14
N GLU A 34 37.21 -7.67 16.39
CA GLU A 34 36.39 -7.36 17.57
C GLU A 34 36.23 -5.85 17.80
N ALA A 35 37.22 -5.03 17.42
CA ALA A 35 37.18 -3.59 17.65
C ALA A 35 36.14 -2.92 16.73
N GLN A 36 35.99 -3.44 15.51
CA GLN A 36 35.03 -2.92 14.53
C GLN A 36 33.71 -3.70 14.48
N GLY A 37 33.62 -4.86 15.16
CA GLY A 37 32.48 -5.77 15.04
C GLY A 37 32.33 -6.32 13.63
N LEU A 38 33.45 -6.60 12.96
CA LEU A 38 33.48 -7.05 11.57
C LEU A 38 33.83 -8.55 11.51
N SER A 39 32.88 -9.36 11.07
CA SER A 39 33.06 -10.77 10.74
C SER A 39 33.42 -10.94 9.26
N THR A 40 34.49 -11.67 8.99
CA THR A 40 34.93 -12.02 7.64
C THR A 40 34.59 -13.48 7.36
N PHE A 41 34.00 -13.75 6.21
CA PHE A 41 33.62 -15.09 5.78
C PHE A 41 34.25 -15.37 4.42
N ASN A 42 34.93 -16.51 4.31
CA ASN A 42 35.47 -16.98 3.04
C ASN A 42 34.47 -17.97 2.42
N VAL A 43 33.70 -17.49 1.44
CA VAL A 43 32.70 -18.28 0.74
C VAL A 43 33.35 -18.97 -0.46
N THR A 44 33.53 -20.28 -0.38
CA THR A 44 34.03 -21.08 -1.51
C THR A 44 32.85 -21.46 -2.41
N LEU A 45 32.83 -20.97 -3.64
CA LEU A 45 31.72 -21.20 -4.56
C LEU A 45 31.71 -22.64 -5.08
N ALA A 46 30.63 -23.37 -4.78
CA ALA A 46 30.32 -24.62 -5.48
C ALA A 46 29.83 -24.33 -6.90
N LYS A 47 29.82 -25.35 -7.77
CA LYS A 47 29.42 -25.19 -9.19
C LYS A 47 28.02 -24.57 -9.35
N TRP A 48 27.07 -24.87 -8.47
CA TRP A 48 25.74 -24.28 -8.51
C TRP A 48 25.70 -22.82 -8.04
N MET A 49 26.66 -22.40 -7.20
CA MET A 49 26.73 -21.04 -6.65
C MET A 49 27.31 -20.02 -7.63
N THR A 50 27.93 -20.44 -8.73
CA THR A 50 28.60 -19.54 -9.67
C THR A 50 27.64 -18.64 -10.45
N SER A 51 26.35 -18.97 -10.47
CA SER A 51 25.28 -18.16 -11.06
C SER A 51 24.53 -17.34 -10.02
N GLY A 52 25.13 -17.14 -8.84
CA GLY A 52 24.49 -16.46 -7.72
C GLY A 52 23.79 -17.40 -6.75
N PHE A 53 23.53 -16.89 -5.56
CA PHE A 53 22.88 -17.63 -4.46
C PHE A 53 22.25 -16.64 -3.49
N ASN A 54 21.24 -17.12 -2.76
CA ASN A 54 20.71 -16.36 -1.64
C ASN A 54 21.56 -16.63 -0.40
N LEU A 55 21.67 -15.63 0.47
CA LEU A 55 22.37 -15.75 1.73
C LEU A 55 21.68 -15.01 2.88
N LYS A 56 21.82 -15.56 4.09
CA LYS A 56 21.53 -14.90 5.36
C LYS A 56 22.44 -15.40 6.47
N LEU A 57 22.50 -14.68 7.57
CA LEU A 57 23.25 -15.09 8.76
C LEU A 57 22.41 -16.04 9.61
N VAL A 58 23.10 -17.01 10.19
CA VAL A 58 22.54 -17.95 11.16
C VAL A 58 23.52 -18.14 12.30
N GLN A 59 23.01 -18.09 13.52
CA GLN A 59 23.71 -18.59 14.69
C GLN A 59 23.26 -20.04 14.91
N PRO A 60 24.15 -21.04 14.80
CA PRO A 60 23.79 -22.44 14.99
C PRO A 60 23.25 -22.72 16.39
N ALA A 61 22.40 -23.74 16.51
CA ALA A 61 21.94 -24.22 17.81
C ALA A 61 23.13 -24.64 18.69
N ALA A 62 23.12 -24.23 19.96
CA ALA A 62 24.16 -24.55 20.93
C ALA A 62 23.55 -24.61 22.34
N ASN A 63 24.05 -25.49 23.21
CA ASN A 63 23.69 -25.56 24.63
C ASN A 63 22.17 -25.59 24.92
N ASN A 64 21.41 -26.44 24.20
CA ASN A 64 19.95 -26.55 24.27
C ASN A 64 19.14 -25.32 23.79
N GLU A 65 19.78 -24.32 23.21
CA GLU A 65 19.10 -23.20 22.56
C GLU A 65 18.91 -23.46 21.05
N PRO A 66 17.76 -23.08 20.46
CA PRO A 66 17.52 -23.23 19.03
C PRO A 66 18.44 -22.34 18.20
N ALA A 67 18.61 -22.67 16.92
CA ALA A 67 19.35 -21.81 15.99
C ALA A 67 18.63 -20.47 15.83
N VAL A 68 19.39 -19.38 15.87
CA VAL A 68 18.86 -18.03 15.64
C VAL A 68 19.11 -17.67 14.18
N TRP A 69 18.04 -17.35 13.46
CA TRP A 69 18.10 -16.98 12.07
C TRP A 69 17.93 -15.48 11.91
N GLU A 70 18.63 -14.88 10.96
CA GLU A 70 18.21 -13.57 10.46
C GLU A 70 16.77 -13.65 9.95
N PRO A 71 15.97 -12.59 10.18
CA PRO A 71 14.59 -12.56 9.73
C PRO A 71 14.56 -12.57 8.19
N ASP A 72 13.50 -13.12 7.60
CA ASP A 72 13.45 -13.31 6.14
C ASP A 72 13.45 -11.99 5.35
N VAL A 73 13.07 -10.88 5.99
CA VAL A 73 13.23 -9.52 5.45
C VAL A 73 14.70 -9.12 5.22
N SER A 74 15.65 -9.86 5.79
CA SER A 74 17.10 -9.68 5.62
C SER A 74 17.71 -10.71 4.66
N ASN A 75 16.90 -11.46 3.91
CA ASN A 75 17.40 -12.32 2.85
C ASN A 75 18.11 -11.49 1.78
N ARG A 76 19.31 -11.90 1.41
CA ARG A 76 20.15 -11.22 0.43
C ARG A 76 20.39 -12.12 -0.76
N VAL A 77 20.73 -11.52 -1.89
CA VAL A 77 21.17 -12.23 -3.09
C VAL A 77 22.58 -11.76 -3.40
N TRP A 78 23.50 -12.71 -3.63
CA TRP A 78 24.78 -12.42 -4.27
C TRP A 78 24.77 -12.89 -5.71
N ARG A 79 25.30 -12.05 -6.61
CA ARG A 79 25.41 -12.29 -8.04
C ARG A 79 26.86 -12.04 -8.48
N PRO A 80 27.34 -12.66 -9.57
CA PRO A 80 28.72 -12.46 -10.04
C PRO A 80 29.11 -10.99 -10.27
N CYS A 81 28.16 -10.11 -10.64
CA CYS A 81 28.41 -8.68 -10.84
C CYS A 81 28.67 -7.90 -9.55
N ASP A 82 28.25 -8.40 -8.38
CA ASP A 82 28.45 -7.75 -7.09
C ASP A 82 29.91 -7.79 -6.64
N GLY A 83 30.73 -8.58 -7.36
CA GLY A 83 32.16 -8.70 -7.15
C GLY A 83 32.53 -9.75 -6.09
N LYS A 84 33.85 -9.87 -5.89
CA LYS A 84 34.45 -10.91 -5.02
C LYS A 84 34.48 -10.52 -3.55
N SER A 85 34.27 -9.23 -3.23
CA SER A 85 34.37 -8.70 -1.88
C SER A 85 33.11 -7.91 -1.56
N LEU A 86 32.40 -8.35 -0.53
CA LEU A 86 31.10 -7.82 -0.15
C LEU A 86 31.13 -7.27 1.27
N TRP A 87 30.39 -6.20 1.46
CA TRP A 87 30.12 -5.56 2.73
C TRP A 87 28.61 -5.57 2.96
N LEU A 88 28.24 -6.04 4.13
CA LEU A 88 26.86 -6.14 4.59
C LEU A 88 26.82 -5.92 6.10
N LYS A 89 25.70 -5.40 6.60
CA LYS A 89 25.35 -5.35 8.02
C LYS A 89 24.20 -6.33 8.26
N SER A 90 24.25 -7.03 9.38
CA SER A 90 23.14 -7.89 9.81
C SER A 90 21.83 -7.09 9.90
N GLY A 91 20.72 -7.68 9.45
CA GLY A 91 19.44 -6.98 9.35
C GLY A 91 19.23 -6.09 8.11
N GLN A 92 20.22 -5.97 7.21
CA GLN A 92 20.07 -5.30 5.90
C GLN A 92 19.71 -6.30 4.79
N CYS A 93 18.98 -5.87 3.77
CA CYS A 93 18.68 -6.68 2.58
C CYS A 93 19.60 -6.43 1.36
N ASP A 94 20.45 -5.39 1.41
CA ASP A 94 21.37 -5.05 0.31
C ASP A 94 22.81 -5.57 0.57
N VAL A 95 23.54 -5.88 -0.50
CA VAL A 95 25.00 -6.13 -0.49
C VAL A 95 25.73 -4.97 -1.17
N ARG A 96 26.94 -4.62 -0.71
CA ARG A 96 27.78 -3.58 -1.34
C ARG A 96 29.19 -4.07 -1.61
N ASN A 97 29.82 -3.53 -2.64
CA ASN A 97 31.23 -3.77 -2.95
C ASN A 97 32.20 -2.83 -2.21
N THR A 98 31.68 -1.90 -1.40
CA THR A 98 32.45 -0.94 -0.59
C THR A 98 32.05 -1.00 0.89
N PRO A 99 32.98 -0.68 1.82
CA PRO A 99 32.69 -0.65 3.25
C PRO A 99 31.48 0.22 3.61
N LEU A 100 30.65 -0.25 4.53
CA LEU A 100 29.52 0.49 5.05
C LEU A 100 29.98 1.55 6.05
N SER A 101 29.40 2.75 6.00
CA SER A 101 29.60 3.79 7.00
C SER A 101 28.34 4.01 7.83
N LEU A 102 28.52 4.38 9.10
CA LEU A 102 27.44 4.91 9.91
C LEU A 102 27.04 6.29 9.39
N GLN A 103 25.74 6.55 9.35
CA GLN A 103 25.17 7.85 9.00
C GLN A 103 24.49 8.46 10.23
N PRO A 104 24.76 9.74 10.56
CA PRO A 104 24.07 10.44 11.63
C PRO A 104 22.67 10.85 11.16
N VAL A 105 21.68 10.63 12.00
CA VAL A 105 20.29 11.02 11.79
C VAL A 105 19.81 11.84 12.99
N ALA A 106 19.14 12.96 12.73
CA ALA A 106 18.58 13.81 13.77
C ALA A 106 17.20 13.31 14.23
N LEU A 107 16.99 13.28 15.54
CA LEU A 107 15.69 13.00 16.15
C LEU A 107 15.25 14.21 16.97
N GLU A 108 13.97 14.54 16.91
CA GLU A 108 13.33 15.47 17.82
C GLU A 108 12.25 14.77 18.62
N VAL A 109 12.22 15.02 19.92
CA VAL A 109 11.35 14.31 20.85
C VAL A 109 10.66 15.31 21.74
N LEU A 110 9.35 15.38 21.61
CA LEU A 110 8.48 16.11 22.52
C LEU A 110 8.34 15.32 23.82
N TYR A 111 8.65 15.96 24.93
CA TYR A 111 8.57 15.42 26.29
C TYR A 111 8.07 16.50 27.26
N SER A 112 7.61 16.14 28.46
CA SER A 112 7.03 17.13 29.38
C SER A 112 8.03 18.19 29.81
N ALA A 113 7.56 19.44 29.85
CA ALA A 113 8.32 20.57 30.35
C ALA A 113 8.75 20.42 31.82
N ARG A 114 8.14 19.51 32.59
CA ARG A 114 8.46 19.28 34.02
C ARG A 114 9.67 18.41 34.25
N LEU A 115 10.03 17.55 33.31
CA LEU A 115 11.25 16.79 33.48
C LEU A 115 12.43 17.76 33.47
N SER A 116 13.26 17.66 34.49
CA SER A 116 14.52 18.40 34.61
C SER A 116 15.51 17.99 33.51
N SER A 117 15.38 16.75 33.01
CA SER A 117 16.18 16.18 31.93
C SER A 117 15.29 15.52 30.86
N PRO A 118 15.75 15.48 29.61
CA PRO A 118 15.02 14.79 28.56
C PRO A 118 15.08 13.26 28.75
N PRO A 119 14.16 12.50 28.14
CA PRO A 119 14.06 11.06 28.34
C PRO A 119 15.32 10.32 27.89
N GLN A 120 15.72 9.29 28.65
CA GLN A 120 16.81 8.41 28.25
C GLN A 120 16.34 7.47 27.14
N LEU A 121 16.85 7.71 25.93
CA LEU A 121 16.55 6.90 24.75
C LEU A 121 17.65 5.90 24.49
N ALA A 122 17.31 4.85 23.75
CA ALA A 122 18.27 3.90 23.21
C ALA A 122 17.88 3.46 21.81
N LEU A 123 18.86 3.32 20.92
CA LEU A 123 18.71 2.67 19.64
C LEU A 123 18.86 1.16 19.83
N ARG A 124 17.85 0.39 19.47
CA ARG A 124 17.87 -1.07 19.43
C ARG A 124 18.04 -1.56 18.00
N ASP A 125 19.08 -2.35 17.77
CA ASP A 125 19.26 -3.11 16.54
C ASP A 125 18.33 -4.33 16.59
N LEU A 126 17.36 -4.40 15.69
CA LEU A 126 16.31 -5.43 15.75
C LEU A 126 16.81 -6.81 15.30
N ALA A 127 17.85 -6.86 14.47
CA ALA A 127 18.43 -8.13 14.04
C ALA A 127 19.48 -8.63 15.05
N GLU A 128 20.30 -7.74 15.60
CA GLU A 128 21.39 -8.11 16.52
C GLU A 128 20.98 -8.12 17.99
N GLY A 129 19.86 -7.48 18.35
CA GLY A 129 19.47 -7.25 19.73
C GLY A 129 20.39 -6.30 20.51
N SER A 130 21.33 -5.63 19.83
CA SER A 130 22.21 -4.63 20.44
C SER A 130 21.42 -3.38 20.84
N VAL A 131 21.79 -2.75 21.96
CA VAL A 131 21.14 -1.54 22.49
C VAL A 131 22.20 -0.46 22.71
N PHE A 132 21.99 0.72 22.14
CA PHE A 132 22.90 1.86 22.21
C PHE A 132 22.20 3.02 22.91
N PRO A 133 22.64 3.47 24.10
CA PRO A 133 22.03 4.62 24.76
C PRO A 133 22.27 5.89 23.94
N LEU A 134 21.29 6.79 23.95
CA LEU A 134 21.30 8.06 23.25
C LEU A 134 21.23 9.20 24.26
N VAL A 135 22.00 10.26 23.96
CA VAL A 135 22.05 11.46 24.80
C VAL A 135 21.49 12.63 24.01
N ALA A 136 20.64 13.42 24.66
CA ALA A 136 20.08 14.62 24.04
C ALA A 136 21.19 15.65 23.78
N SER A 137 21.24 16.20 22.56
CA SER A 137 22.18 17.23 22.14
C SER A 137 21.70 18.65 22.48
N SER A 138 20.38 18.89 22.50
CA SER A 138 19.80 20.18 22.87
C SER A 138 18.36 20.06 23.39
N ILE A 139 17.92 21.06 24.15
CA ILE A 139 16.56 21.15 24.70
C ILE A 139 16.03 22.55 24.43
N GLN A 140 14.77 22.66 23.97
CA GLN A 140 14.09 23.93 23.73
C GLN A 140 12.60 23.84 24.13
N PRO A 141 11.92 24.95 24.44
CA PRO A 141 10.46 24.97 24.61
C PRO A 141 9.72 24.51 23.34
N TYR A 142 8.51 23.97 23.49
CA TYR A 142 7.62 23.69 22.35
C TYR A 142 6.57 24.80 22.21
N ASP A 143 6.62 25.56 21.10
CA ASP A 143 5.83 26.78 20.95
C ASP A 143 4.31 26.54 20.90
N ALA A 144 3.88 25.37 20.41
CA ALA A 144 2.46 25.04 20.29
C ALA A 144 1.82 24.61 21.62
N SER A 145 2.59 24.27 22.65
CA SER A 145 2.06 23.92 23.97
C SER A 145 3.10 24.05 25.07
N SER A 146 2.77 24.82 26.11
CA SER A 146 3.61 25.00 27.31
C SER A 146 3.78 23.73 28.15
N LEU A 147 3.02 22.67 27.86
CA LEU A 147 3.14 21.37 28.52
C LEU A 147 4.39 20.59 28.09
N PHE A 148 4.97 20.94 26.94
CA PHE A 148 6.05 20.17 26.33
C PHE A 148 7.33 21.00 26.09
N LYS A 149 8.46 20.30 26.08
CA LYS A 149 9.75 20.71 25.57
C LYS A 149 10.13 19.78 24.42
N VAL A 150 11.01 20.23 23.54
CA VAL A 150 11.62 19.42 22.49
C VAL A 150 13.05 19.10 22.87
N ALA A 151 13.41 17.82 22.91
CA ALA A 151 14.78 17.33 23.02
C ALA A 151 15.27 16.83 21.67
N LYS A 152 16.47 17.23 21.25
CA LYS A 152 17.11 16.73 20.03
C LYS A 152 18.10 15.63 20.36
N TYR A 153 18.20 14.60 19.52
CA TYR A 153 19.18 13.52 19.61
C TYR A 153 19.85 13.31 18.25
N THR A 154 21.02 12.68 18.26
CA THR A 154 21.68 12.22 17.03
C THR A 154 21.93 10.73 17.14
N VAL A 155 21.47 9.98 16.13
CA VAL A 155 21.62 8.53 16.06
C VAL A 155 22.53 8.18 14.91
N SER A 156 23.54 7.37 15.16
CA SER A 156 24.41 6.83 14.11
C SER A 156 24.01 5.41 13.76
N LEU A 157 23.60 5.18 12.52
CA LEU A 157 23.10 3.88 12.07
C LEU A 157 23.62 3.51 10.69
N TYR A 158 23.59 2.22 10.35
CA TYR A 158 23.83 1.78 8.97
C TYR A 158 22.52 1.86 8.17
N PRO A 159 22.45 2.63 7.08
CA PRO A 159 21.24 2.77 6.27
C PRO A 159 20.59 1.44 5.89
N LYS A 160 19.26 1.37 5.83
CA LYS A 160 18.50 0.16 5.43
C LYS A 160 18.64 -1.08 6.33
N ALA A 161 19.28 -0.97 7.50
CA ALA A 161 19.19 -2.02 8.52
C ALA A 161 18.01 -1.71 9.47
N SER A 162 17.41 -2.74 10.05
CA SER A 162 16.27 -2.57 10.96
C SER A 162 16.69 -2.12 12.36
N TYR A 163 16.24 -0.93 12.76
CA TYR A 163 16.40 -0.41 14.12
C TYR A 163 15.07 0.06 14.69
N ALA A 164 14.98 0.08 16.01
CA ALA A 164 13.94 0.76 16.76
C ALA A 164 14.58 1.74 17.75
N VAL A 165 13.95 2.89 17.96
CA VAL A 165 14.28 3.75 19.11
C VAL A 165 13.42 3.27 20.27
N THR A 166 13.97 3.17 21.48
CA THR A 166 13.27 2.71 22.68
C THR A 166 13.55 3.67 23.83
N SER A 167 12.60 3.83 24.75
CA SER A 167 12.80 4.58 26.00
C SER A 167 13.19 3.62 27.13
N GLN A 168 14.26 3.94 27.89
CA GLN A 168 14.76 3.07 28.96
C GLN A 168 14.08 3.29 30.31
N GLU A 169 13.44 4.44 30.52
CA GLU A 169 12.88 4.82 31.83
C GLU A 169 11.39 4.45 32.00
N GLY A 170 10.82 3.65 31.08
CA GLY A 170 9.38 3.31 31.15
C GLY A 170 8.47 4.55 31.09
N VAL A 171 8.98 5.63 30.48
CA VAL A 171 8.29 6.90 30.33
C VAL A 171 7.04 6.72 29.47
N GLU A 172 7.08 5.74 28.58
CA GLU A 172 6.04 5.36 27.65
C GLU A 172 5.60 3.91 27.87
N ASN A 173 4.31 3.65 27.74
CA ASN A 173 3.75 2.31 27.86
C ASN A 173 2.57 2.14 26.88
N PRO A 174 2.66 1.29 25.85
CA PRO A 174 3.79 0.41 25.59
C PRO A 174 5.03 1.20 25.14
N PRO A 175 6.25 0.77 25.50
CA PRO A 175 7.47 1.45 25.08
C PRO A 175 7.48 1.61 23.56
N ILE A 176 7.88 2.78 23.02
CA ILE A 176 8.13 2.91 21.58
C ILE A 176 9.02 1.76 21.16
N ASN A 177 8.44 0.94 20.28
CA ASN A 177 9.15 0.06 19.38
C ASN A 177 8.70 0.43 17.98
N ARG A 178 8.97 1.67 17.59
CA ARG A 178 8.63 2.15 16.25
C ARG A 178 9.79 1.83 15.32
N PRO A 179 9.58 1.09 14.22
CA PRO A 179 10.52 1.07 13.12
C PRO A 179 10.78 2.52 12.73
N PHE A 180 12.03 2.94 12.79
CA PHE A 180 12.38 4.33 12.56
C PHE A 180 11.98 4.75 11.12
N PRO A 181 11.03 5.68 10.92
CA PRO A 181 10.67 6.18 9.60
C PRO A 181 11.45 7.45 9.34
N ALA A 182 12.65 7.27 8.87
CA ALA A 182 13.21 8.09 7.81
C ALA A 182 14.03 7.09 7.03
N ASP A 183 13.78 6.92 5.73
CA ASP A 183 14.76 6.22 4.91
C ASP A 183 16.10 6.93 5.18
N PRO A 184 17.13 6.26 5.73
CA PRO A 184 18.37 6.94 6.05
C PRO A 184 19.11 7.48 4.82
N SER A 185 18.56 7.29 3.61
CA SER A 185 18.98 8.00 2.40
C SER A 185 18.38 9.40 2.23
N VAL A 186 17.33 9.77 2.99
CA VAL A 186 16.70 11.11 3.01
C VAL A 186 17.09 11.80 4.30
N LEU A 187 18.33 12.29 4.36
CA LEU A 187 18.99 12.79 5.58
C LEU A 187 18.56 14.20 6.02
N ASP A 188 17.64 14.83 5.30
CA ASP A 188 17.35 16.27 5.44
C ASP A 188 16.11 16.57 6.31
N GLU A 189 15.33 15.57 6.72
CA GLU A 189 14.15 15.75 7.58
C GLU A 189 14.40 15.24 9.01
N ALA A 190 14.02 16.06 10.00
CA ALA A 190 14.09 15.67 11.40
C ALA A 190 12.86 14.82 11.78
N SER A 191 13.09 13.59 12.25
CA SER A 191 11.99 12.75 12.73
C SER A 191 11.49 13.24 14.10
N LEU A 192 10.21 13.62 14.16
CA LEU A 192 9.53 14.11 15.37
C LEU A 192 8.77 12.99 16.09
N PHE A 193 9.00 12.83 17.39
CA PHE A 193 8.33 11.86 18.27
C PHE A 193 7.63 12.56 19.42
N VAL A 194 6.53 11.99 19.89
CA VAL A 194 5.88 12.38 21.16
C VAL A 194 5.97 11.18 22.09
N LEU A 195 6.60 11.33 23.26
CA LEU A 195 6.72 10.25 24.25
C LEU A 195 5.62 10.34 25.31
N GLY A 196 5.01 9.18 25.62
CA GLY A 196 3.96 9.02 26.62
C GLY A 196 4.32 9.47 28.04
N ALA A 197 3.31 9.62 28.90
CA ALA A 197 3.30 10.57 30.01
C ALA A 197 2.96 9.94 31.38
N SER A 198 3.80 9.03 31.90
CA SER A 198 3.45 8.31 33.13
C SER A 198 3.39 9.16 34.43
N SER A 199 3.81 10.45 34.46
CA SER A 199 3.77 11.24 35.71
C SER A 199 3.73 12.79 35.57
N TRP A 200 3.24 13.34 34.46
CA TRP A 200 3.70 14.66 33.96
C TRP A 200 2.78 15.88 34.10
N VAL A 201 1.75 15.90 34.93
CA VAL A 201 0.92 17.12 35.04
C VAL A 201 0.43 17.35 36.47
N ASP A 202 0.86 18.45 37.13
CA ASP A 202 0.26 18.89 38.43
C ASP A 202 -1.20 19.30 38.22
N ALA A 203 -1.57 19.64 36.99
CA ALA A 203 -2.94 19.84 36.56
C ALA A 203 -3.15 18.99 35.30
N PHE A 204 -3.69 17.79 35.47
CA PHE A 204 -4.18 16.97 34.37
C PHE A 204 -5.00 17.86 33.41
N PRO A 205 -4.93 17.67 32.08
CA PRO A 205 -5.80 18.40 31.15
C PRO A 205 -7.24 18.39 31.65
N ALA A 206 -8.03 19.39 31.32
CA ALA A 206 -9.43 19.39 31.75
C ALA A 206 -10.08 18.04 31.33
N ILE A 207 -10.45 17.23 32.33
CA ILE A 207 -11.10 15.95 32.09
C ILE A 207 -12.60 16.12 32.11
N THR A 208 -13.23 15.41 31.20
CA THR A 208 -14.68 15.25 31.19
C THR A 208 -15.02 13.78 31.10
N ARG A 209 -16.08 13.37 31.83
CA ARG A 209 -16.57 11.99 31.78
C ARG A 209 -17.53 11.84 30.62
N ILE A 210 -17.03 11.30 29.52
CA ILE A 210 -17.79 11.16 28.28
C ILE A 210 -18.40 9.76 28.25
N PRO A 211 -19.73 9.62 28.07
CA PRO A 211 -20.35 8.33 27.81
C PRO A 211 -19.75 7.66 26.58
N LEU A 212 -19.29 6.42 26.73
CA LEU A 212 -18.78 5.58 25.67
C LEU A 212 -19.71 4.37 25.50
N SER A 213 -20.27 4.23 24.32
CA SER A 213 -21.10 3.09 23.91
C SER A 213 -20.27 2.14 23.05
N ILE A 214 -20.18 0.88 23.44
CA ILE A 214 -19.42 -0.16 22.72
C ILE A 214 -20.40 -1.18 22.16
N LYS A 215 -20.40 -1.36 20.84
CA LYS A 215 -21.21 -2.39 20.17
C LYS A 215 -20.40 -3.68 20.00
N PRO A 216 -20.82 -4.82 20.55
CA PRO A 216 -20.11 -6.10 20.38
C PRO A 216 -20.36 -6.73 18.99
N GLN A 217 -19.41 -7.56 18.54
CA GLN A 217 -19.55 -8.44 17.37
C GLN A 217 -20.27 -9.75 17.72
N MET A 218 -20.58 -10.56 16.70
CA MET A 218 -21.07 -11.93 16.86
C MET A 218 -19.95 -12.91 16.44
N PRO A 219 -19.41 -13.80 17.31
CA PRO A 219 -19.54 -13.98 18.75
C PRO A 219 -18.56 -13.09 19.55
N SER A 220 -19.08 -12.23 20.43
CA SER A 220 -18.27 -11.27 21.19
C SER A 220 -17.33 -11.91 22.22
N SER A 221 -16.10 -11.42 22.27
CA SER A 221 -15.12 -11.68 23.33
C SER A 221 -15.56 -11.10 24.69
N PHE A 222 -16.47 -10.14 24.71
CA PHE A 222 -16.88 -9.42 25.93
C PHE A 222 -17.89 -10.18 26.80
N SER A 223 -18.26 -11.41 26.43
CA SER A 223 -19.31 -12.19 27.13
C SER A 223 -19.07 -12.39 28.65
N ALA A 224 -17.81 -12.35 29.10
CA ALA A 224 -17.43 -12.49 30.50
C ALA A 224 -17.29 -11.15 31.26
N GLY A 225 -17.50 -10.02 30.59
CA GLY A 225 -17.23 -8.68 31.13
C GLY A 225 -16.26 -7.89 30.25
N LEU A 226 -16.32 -6.56 30.36
CA LEU A 226 -15.49 -5.62 29.62
C LEU A 226 -15.04 -4.48 30.54
N SER A 227 -13.76 -4.13 30.47
CA SER A 227 -13.21 -2.88 31.01
C SER A 227 -12.61 -2.04 29.89
N ILE A 228 -12.53 -0.73 30.13
CA ILE A 228 -11.98 0.25 29.20
C ILE A 228 -10.73 0.82 29.83
N GLU A 229 -9.61 0.71 29.14
CA GLU A 229 -8.38 1.41 29.51
C GLU A 229 -8.26 2.70 28.71
N VAL A 230 -7.88 3.78 29.40
CA VAL A 230 -7.76 5.11 28.81
C VAL A 230 -6.36 5.62 29.01
N SER A 231 -5.73 6.04 27.92
CA SER A 231 -4.39 6.61 27.91
C SER A 231 -4.33 7.95 27.18
N ILE A 232 -3.25 8.71 27.40
CA ILE A 232 -2.91 9.86 26.56
C ILE A 232 -1.95 9.37 25.48
N GLY A 233 -2.32 9.48 24.21
CA GLY A 233 -1.58 8.90 23.09
C GLY A 233 -1.25 7.43 23.35
N ASN A 234 0.02 7.06 23.25
CA ASN A 234 0.52 5.69 23.48
C ASN A 234 1.12 5.53 24.89
N GLY A 235 0.74 6.40 25.84
CA GLY A 235 1.17 6.30 27.23
C GLY A 235 0.43 5.22 28.03
N PRO A 236 0.87 4.93 29.27
CA PRO A 236 0.14 3.99 30.13
C PRO A 236 -1.28 4.46 30.39
N SER A 237 -2.17 3.50 30.67
CA SER A 237 -3.52 3.79 31.10
C SER A 237 -3.49 4.54 32.44
N TYR A 238 -4.16 5.69 32.49
CA TYR A 238 -4.36 6.46 33.72
C TYR A 238 -5.72 6.17 34.36
N GLU A 239 -6.62 5.53 33.61
CA GLU A 239 -7.92 5.09 34.10
C GLU A 239 -8.27 3.73 33.50
N THR A 240 -8.78 2.83 34.33
CA THR A 240 -9.48 1.61 33.92
C THR A 240 -10.90 1.68 34.45
N VAL A 241 -11.89 1.65 33.55
CA VAL A 241 -13.31 1.78 33.92
C VAL A 241 -14.08 0.54 33.49
N PRO A 242 -14.84 -0.13 34.38
CA PRO A 242 -15.69 -1.24 33.98
C PRO A 242 -16.83 -0.74 33.08
N ALA A 243 -17.12 -1.49 32.02
CA ALA A 243 -18.30 -1.26 31.19
C ALA A 243 -19.49 -2.08 31.68
N ILE A 244 -20.71 -1.54 31.51
CA ILE A 244 -21.96 -2.17 31.95
C ILE A 244 -22.76 -2.61 30.73
N LEU A 245 -23.06 -3.90 30.65
CA LEU A 245 -23.93 -4.47 29.62
C LEU A 245 -25.35 -3.94 29.76
N GLN A 246 -25.90 -3.41 28.67
CA GLN A 246 -27.26 -2.90 28.57
C GLN A 246 -28.21 -3.96 28.00
N THR A 247 -29.51 -3.69 28.14
CA THR A 247 -30.58 -4.57 27.63
C THR A 247 -30.59 -4.70 26.10
N ASP A 248 -30.02 -3.73 25.38
CA ASP A 248 -29.88 -3.75 23.91
C ASP A 248 -28.61 -4.48 23.41
N GLY A 249 -27.87 -5.08 24.35
CA GLY A 249 -26.62 -5.80 24.09
C GLY A 249 -25.38 -4.91 23.93
N SER A 250 -25.51 -3.58 23.98
CA SER A 250 -24.34 -2.69 24.01
C SER A 250 -23.69 -2.64 25.39
N TRP A 251 -22.40 -2.36 25.45
CA TRP A 251 -21.72 -2.03 26.70
C TRP A 251 -21.61 -0.51 26.84
N GLN A 252 -21.77 0.01 28.06
CA GLN A 252 -21.67 1.44 28.35
C GLN A 252 -20.61 1.69 29.42
N ALA A 253 -19.74 2.65 29.18
CA ALA A 253 -18.75 3.15 30.13
C ALA A 253 -18.78 4.68 30.20
N ARG A 254 -18.14 5.27 31.21
CA ARG A 254 -17.97 6.73 31.34
C ARG A 254 -16.52 7.08 31.67
N PRO A 255 -15.58 6.82 30.75
CA PRO A 255 -14.18 7.18 30.93
C PRO A 255 -14.02 8.70 31.09
N ALA A 256 -13.07 9.10 31.93
CA ALA A 256 -12.56 10.46 32.03
C ALA A 256 -11.57 10.68 30.89
N LEU A 257 -11.93 11.51 29.91
CA LEU A 257 -11.08 11.80 28.75
C LEU A 257 -10.49 13.20 28.86
N ALA A 258 -9.22 13.35 28.49
CA ALA A 258 -8.49 14.61 28.47
C ALA A 258 -8.93 15.47 27.26
N LEU A 259 -9.51 16.65 27.53
CA LEU A 259 -9.91 17.59 26.48
C LEU A 259 -8.72 18.11 25.68
N ASP A 260 -8.96 18.35 24.38
CA ASP A 260 -8.02 18.91 23.40
C ASP A 260 -6.68 18.17 23.33
N THR A 261 -6.70 16.90 23.77
CA THR A 261 -5.54 16.03 23.87
C THR A 261 -5.89 14.67 23.26
N THR A 262 -5.06 14.15 22.37
CA THR A 262 -5.29 12.82 21.81
C THR A 262 -5.19 11.77 22.89
N THR A 263 -6.30 11.07 23.12
CA THR A 263 -6.43 9.94 24.02
C THR A 263 -6.51 8.65 23.21
N SER A 264 -6.01 7.54 23.77
CA SER A 264 -6.30 6.22 23.25
C SER A 264 -7.25 5.48 24.18
N ILE A 265 -8.10 4.63 23.59
CA ILE A 265 -9.06 3.79 24.28
C ILE A 265 -8.82 2.33 23.87
N ASP A 266 -8.56 1.48 24.84
CA ASP A 266 -8.44 0.04 24.66
C ASP A 266 -9.60 -0.71 25.32
N LEU A 267 -10.12 -1.70 24.61
CA LEU A 267 -11.17 -2.60 25.12
C LEU A 267 -10.50 -3.83 25.73
N VAL A 268 -10.73 -4.07 27.01
CA VAL A 268 -10.12 -5.15 27.78
C VAL A 268 -11.19 -6.15 28.22
N PRO A 269 -11.39 -7.26 27.49
CA PRO A 269 -12.28 -8.33 27.91
C PRO A 269 -11.84 -8.92 29.25
N ALA A 270 -12.79 -9.34 30.08
CA ALA A 270 -12.47 -10.04 31.32
C ALA A 270 -11.83 -11.41 31.10
N ILE A 271 -12.15 -12.07 29.97
CA ILE A 271 -11.57 -13.36 29.54
C ILE A 271 -11.30 -13.28 28.04
N GLY A 272 -10.14 -13.79 27.61
CA GLY A 272 -9.73 -13.81 26.21
C GLY A 272 -9.15 -12.47 25.75
N THR A 273 -9.16 -12.25 24.44
CA THR A 273 -8.68 -11.01 23.80
C THR A 273 -9.74 -10.50 22.84
N GLU A 274 -9.79 -9.18 22.65
CA GLU A 274 -10.61 -8.60 21.60
C GLU A 274 -10.23 -9.23 20.25
N PRO A 275 -11.18 -9.67 19.42
CA PRO A 275 -10.87 -10.18 18.09
C PRO A 275 -10.31 -9.04 17.25
N LYS A 276 -9.03 -9.14 16.89
CA LYS A 276 -8.36 -8.20 16.00
C LYS A 276 -8.28 -8.85 14.63
N PRO A 277 -8.93 -8.30 13.58
CA PRO A 277 -8.79 -8.80 12.22
C PRO A 277 -7.33 -8.97 11.78
N TYR A 278 -6.43 -8.13 12.33
CA TYR A 278 -4.99 -8.16 12.08
C TYR A 278 -4.21 -7.90 13.38
N ASP A 279 -3.66 -8.96 14.00
CA ASP A 279 -2.99 -8.91 15.33
C ASP A 279 -1.74 -8.00 15.41
N TRP A 280 -1.17 -7.63 14.26
CA TRP A 280 0.06 -6.85 14.14
C TRP A 280 -0.20 -5.35 13.89
N ILE A 281 -1.47 -4.95 13.83
CA ILE A 281 -1.88 -3.55 13.71
C ILE A 281 -2.20 -3.00 15.10
N ASP A 282 -1.84 -1.76 15.35
CA ASP A 282 -2.27 -1.04 16.54
C ASP A 282 -3.78 -0.80 16.47
N THR A 283 -4.53 -1.50 17.31
CA THR A 283 -5.99 -1.42 17.38
C THR A 283 -6.49 -0.45 18.44
N SER A 284 -5.58 0.31 19.07
CA SER A 284 -5.95 1.35 20.03
C SER A 284 -6.76 2.42 19.32
N ARG A 285 -7.85 2.84 19.96
CA ARG A 285 -8.79 3.81 19.37
C ARG A 285 -8.35 5.21 19.75
N TYR A 286 -7.76 5.92 18.80
CA TYR A 286 -7.29 7.28 19.02
C TYR A 286 -8.41 8.30 18.83
N PHE A 287 -8.51 9.25 19.75
CA PHE A 287 -9.50 10.33 19.69
C PHE A 287 -9.09 11.55 20.48
N THR A 288 -9.36 12.74 19.94
CA THR A 288 -9.13 14.02 20.60
C THR A 288 -10.49 14.64 20.96
N PRO A 289 -11.00 14.45 22.19
CA PRO A 289 -12.27 15.05 22.59
C PRO A 289 -12.14 16.55 22.75
N ILE A 290 -13.17 17.28 22.34
CA ILE A 290 -13.28 18.73 22.50
C ILE A 290 -14.40 19.05 23.50
N ALA A 291 -14.49 20.28 23.96
CA ALA A 291 -15.47 20.69 24.97
C ALA A 291 -16.95 20.37 24.58
N SER A 292 -17.25 20.29 23.28
CA SER A 292 -18.58 19.94 22.77
C SER A 292 -18.82 18.42 22.60
N THR A 293 -17.84 17.56 22.85
CA THR A 293 -18.00 16.10 22.75
C THR A 293 -18.95 15.58 23.84
N GLN A 294 -20.14 15.13 23.43
CA GLN A 294 -21.18 14.68 24.36
C GLN A 294 -21.21 13.17 24.60
N ARG A 295 -20.79 12.38 23.61
CA ARG A 295 -20.82 10.91 23.63
C ARG A 295 -19.87 10.35 22.60
N LEU A 296 -19.36 9.16 22.87
CA LEU A 296 -18.56 8.35 21.97
C LEU A 296 -19.23 7.01 21.69
N TYR A 297 -18.95 6.51 20.49
CA TYR A 297 -19.34 5.19 20.03
C TYR A 297 -18.10 4.48 19.51
N THR A 298 -17.96 3.21 19.86
CA THR A 298 -17.00 2.30 19.24
C THR A 298 -17.63 0.91 19.13
N THR A 299 -16.90 0.00 18.50
CA THR A 299 -17.36 -1.33 18.17
C THR A 299 -16.21 -2.31 18.37
N GLU A 300 -16.53 -3.52 18.82
CA GLU A 300 -15.56 -4.60 18.93
C GLU A 300 -14.92 -4.91 17.57
N GLY A 301 -13.62 -5.13 17.55
CA GLY A 301 -12.84 -5.51 16.35
C GLY A 301 -12.74 -4.46 15.25
N VAL A 302 -13.21 -3.23 15.49
CA VAL A 302 -12.86 -2.04 14.68
C VAL A 302 -12.00 -1.09 15.49
N TYR A 303 -11.13 -0.35 14.81
CA TYR A 303 -10.00 0.34 15.45
C TYR A 303 -10.25 1.82 15.75
N GLY A 304 -11.48 2.30 15.57
CA GLY A 304 -11.80 3.72 15.78
C GLY A 304 -12.89 4.00 16.80
N VAL A 305 -13.27 5.27 16.86
CA VAL A 305 -14.31 5.82 17.72
C VAL A 305 -14.92 7.04 17.04
N CYS A 306 -16.22 7.27 17.22
CA CYS A 306 -16.91 8.43 16.64
C CYS A 306 -17.91 9.05 17.62
N THR A 307 -18.46 10.21 17.28
CA THR A 307 -19.41 10.93 18.15
C THR A 307 -20.87 10.84 17.70
N ARG A 308 -21.13 10.39 16.46
CA ARG A 308 -22.44 10.46 15.81
C ARG A 308 -23.37 9.32 16.16
N SER A 309 -22.96 8.08 15.94
CA SER A 309 -23.83 6.92 16.12
C SER A 309 -23.08 5.61 16.30
N ALA A 310 -23.72 4.65 16.96
CA ALA A 310 -23.24 3.28 17.04
C ALA A 310 -23.18 2.63 15.64
N THR A 311 -22.27 1.66 15.48
CA THR A 311 -22.18 0.83 14.28
C THR A 311 -23.48 0.08 14.03
N GLN A 312 -23.89 0.06 12.76
CA GLN A 312 -24.98 -0.76 12.27
C GLN A 312 -24.40 -1.98 11.55
N PHE A 313 -24.88 -3.17 11.91
CA PHE A 313 -24.44 -4.42 11.34
C PHE A 313 -25.50 -5.00 10.40
N SER A 314 -25.07 -5.45 9.24
CA SER A 314 -25.90 -6.29 8.36
C SER A 314 -25.03 -7.11 7.42
N GLU A 315 -25.56 -8.18 6.83
CA GLU A 315 -24.90 -8.89 5.74
C GLU A 315 -25.55 -8.50 4.40
N PRO A 316 -24.76 -8.43 3.31
CA PRO A 316 -25.31 -8.26 1.97
C PRO A 316 -26.15 -9.49 1.58
N PRO A 317 -27.04 -9.38 0.57
CA PRO A 317 -27.95 -10.46 0.20
C PRO A 317 -27.25 -11.76 -0.22
N ASP A 318 -26.06 -11.67 -0.83
CA ASP A 318 -25.10 -12.76 -1.03
C ASP A 318 -23.77 -12.17 -1.54
N ARG A 319 -22.68 -12.35 -0.78
CA ARG A 319 -21.33 -11.88 -1.17
C ARG A 319 -20.87 -12.51 -2.47
N ARG A 320 -21.15 -13.81 -2.66
CA ARG A 320 -20.76 -14.52 -3.88
C ARG A 320 -21.46 -13.92 -5.09
N THR A 321 -22.77 -13.73 -5.04
CA THR A 321 -23.53 -13.11 -6.14
C THR A 321 -23.03 -11.69 -6.47
N LEU A 322 -22.64 -10.89 -5.48
CA LEU A 322 -22.02 -9.58 -5.73
C LEU A 322 -20.66 -9.71 -6.43
N MET A 323 -19.80 -10.63 -5.99
CA MET A 323 -18.54 -10.91 -6.69
C MET A 323 -18.77 -11.41 -8.12
N GLU A 324 -19.78 -12.27 -8.35
CA GLU A 324 -20.15 -12.77 -9.67
C GLU A 324 -20.64 -11.64 -10.58
N ALA A 325 -21.35 -10.64 -10.04
CA ALA A 325 -21.76 -9.45 -10.78
C ALA A 325 -20.58 -8.54 -11.16
N ALA A 326 -19.57 -8.42 -10.29
CA ALA A 326 -18.41 -7.58 -10.52
C ALA A 326 -17.37 -8.20 -11.48
N PHE A 327 -17.07 -9.50 -11.31
CA PHE A 327 -15.95 -10.19 -11.98
C PHE A 327 -16.39 -11.35 -12.88
N GLY A 328 -17.69 -11.66 -12.93
CA GLY A 328 -18.23 -12.78 -13.68
C GLY A 328 -18.18 -14.11 -12.94
N ARG A 329 -19.22 -14.93 -13.15
CA ARG A 329 -19.39 -16.24 -12.49
C ARG A 329 -18.21 -17.20 -12.70
N ALA A 330 -17.65 -17.26 -13.90
CA ALA A 330 -16.56 -18.18 -14.21
C ALA A 330 -15.30 -17.87 -13.39
N SER A 331 -14.92 -16.59 -13.33
CA SER A 331 -13.76 -16.14 -12.55
C SER A 331 -13.95 -16.37 -11.05
N VAL A 332 -15.14 -16.09 -10.51
CA VAL A 332 -15.43 -16.39 -9.10
C VAL A 332 -15.38 -17.89 -8.80
N ALA A 333 -15.94 -18.73 -9.68
CA ALA A 333 -15.91 -20.18 -9.52
C ALA A 333 -14.50 -20.79 -9.62
N SER A 334 -13.55 -20.09 -10.23
CA SER A 334 -12.15 -20.54 -10.32
C SER A 334 -11.34 -20.36 -9.04
N GLY A 335 -11.92 -19.77 -7.98
CA GLY A 335 -11.29 -19.66 -6.66
C GLY A 335 -10.28 -18.51 -6.55
N ILE A 336 -10.32 -17.53 -7.46
CA ILE A 336 -9.43 -16.35 -7.44
C ILE A 336 -9.69 -15.45 -6.23
N PHE A 337 -10.93 -15.41 -5.75
CA PHE A 337 -11.38 -14.55 -4.63
C PHE A 337 -11.73 -15.43 -3.43
N ALA A 338 -11.38 -14.98 -2.22
CA ALA A 338 -11.79 -15.66 -1.01
C ALA A 338 -13.30 -15.48 -0.77
N ALA A 339 -13.93 -16.46 -0.10
CA ALA A 339 -15.38 -16.46 0.14
C ALA A 339 -15.87 -15.27 0.97
N ARG A 340 -14.99 -14.67 1.78
CA ARG A 340 -15.31 -13.47 2.58
C ARG A 340 -15.34 -12.18 1.76
N GLU A 341 -14.73 -12.15 0.59
CA GLU A 341 -14.49 -10.89 -0.12
C GLU A 341 -15.78 -10.26 -0.63
N MET A 342 -15.78 -8.93 -0.67
CA MET A 342 -16.75 -8.13 -1.40
C MET A 342 -16.04 -7.34 -2.51
N PRO A 343 -16.74 -6.98 -3.60
CA PRO A 343 -16.13 -6.22 -4.68
C PRO A 343 -15.93 -4.78 -4.22
N HIS A 344 -14.68 -4.28 -4.24
CA HIS A 344 -14.40 -2.90 -3.86
C HIS A 344 -15.10 -1.90 -4.81
N GLY A 345 -15.60 -0.81 -4.23
CA GLY A 345 -16.29 0.27 -4.92
C GLY A 345 -17.72 -0.06 -5.36
N THR A 346 -18.10 0.33 -6.58
CA THR A 346 -19.47 0.23 -7.10
C THR A 346 -19.79 -1.04 -7.91
N THR A 347 -20.81 -1.80 -7.53
CA THR A 347 -21.26 -2.98 -8.29
C THR A 347 -22.78 -2.94 -8.54
N LEU A 348 -23.19 -3.03 -9.81
CA LEU A 348 -24.60 -3.18 -10.17
C LEU A 348 -25.04 -4.64 -9.99
N LEU A 349 -26.09 -4.87 -9.22
CA LEU A 349 -26.73 -6.17 -9.03
C LEU A 349 -28.26 -6.01 -9.06
N GLY A 350 -28.89 -6.56 -10.10
CA GLY A 350 -30.32 -6.36 -10.33
C GLY A 350 -30.64 -4.89 -10.62
N ASP A 351 -31.56 -4.30 -9.86
CA ASP A 351 -31.97 -2.89 -9.95
C ASP A 351 -31.27 -1.99 -8.93
N LYS A 352 -30.21 -2.49 -8.26
CA LYS A 352 -29.47 -1.76 -7.23
C LYS A 352 -28.00 -1.68 -7.55
N ILE A 353 -27.39 -0.57 -7.18
CA ILE A 353 -25.94 -0.40 -7.13
C ILE A 353 -25.48 -0.49 -5.68
N TYR A 354 -24.49 -1.34 -5.45
CA TYR A 354 -23.83 -1.52 -4.16
C TYR A 354 -22.58 -0.67 -4.12
N PHE A 355 -22.37 0.02 -3.01
CA PHE A 355 -21.14 0.76 -2.71
C PHE A 355 -20.44 0.05 -1.57
N VAL A 356 -19.16 -0.30 -1.73
CA VAL A 356 -18.39 -1.09 -0.77
C VAL A 356 -17.03 -0.45 -0.53
N VAL A 357 -16.65 -0.29 0.74
CA VAL A 357 -15.34 0.21 1.14
C VAL A 357 -14.81 -0.54 2.35
N HIS A 358 -13.53 -0.89 2.32
CA HIS A 358 -12.81 -1.37 3.50
C HIS A 358 -12.30 -0.17 4.30
N ALA A 359 -12.82 0.02 5.51
CA ALA A 359 -12.47 1.12 6.40
C ALA A 359 -12.40 0.62 7.86
N PRO A 360 -11.27 0.02 8.27
CA PRO A 360 -11.14 -0.73 9.53
C PRO A 360 -11.19 0.18 10.78
N HIS A 361 -10.91 1.48 10.60
CA HIS A 361 -11.02 2.50 11.64
C HIS A 361 -12.42 3.11 11.73
N ALA A 362 -13.31 2.84 10.78
CA ALA A 362 -14.64 3.45 10.77
C ALA A 362 -15.61 2.71 11.70
N VAL A 363 -16.24 3.46 12.61
CA VAL A 363 -17.35 3.05 13.49
C VAL A 363 -18.69 3.41 12.88
N CYS A 364 -18.74 4.47 12.09
CA CYS A 364 -19.87 4.79 11.23
C CYS A 364 -19.36 5.22 9.85
N ALA A 365 -20.10 4.83 8.80
CA ALA A 365 -19.86 5.29 7.45
C ALA A 365 -21.15 5.78 6.80
N THR A 366 -21.02 6.79 5.95
CA THR A 366 -22.10 7.39 5.18
C THR A 366 -21.67 7.50 3.72
N LEU A 367 -22.52 7.06 2.81
CA LEU A 367 -22.39 7.36 1.39
C LEU A 367 -22.94 8.76 1.14
N ILE A 368 -22.11 9.65 0.61
CA ILE A 368 -22.54 10.94 0.07
C ILE A 368 -22.75 10.75 -1.42
N LEU A 369 -23.98 10.86 -1.88
CA LEU A 369 -24.35 10.85 -3.30
C LEU A 369 -24.71 12.27 -3.72
N VAL A 370 -24.24 12.71 -4.89
CA VAL A 370 -24.63 14.01 -5.43
C VAL A 370 -25.88 13.87 -6.27
N ASP A 371 -26.93 14.59 -5.89
CA ASP A 371 -28.08 14.83 -6.75
C ASP A 371 -27.74 15.94 -7.74
N GLU A 372 -27.43 15.57 -8.98
CA GLU A 372 -27.09 16.53 -10.03
C GLU A 372 -28.29 17.37 -10.48
N ASN A 373 -29.52 16.95 -10.16
CA ASN A 373 -30.77 17.54 -10.66
C ASN A 373 -31.55 18.33 -9.60
N SER A 374 -30.98 18.55 -8.41
CA SER A 374 -31.67 19.26 -7.35
C SER A 374 -31.98 20.72 -7.72
N ALA A 375 -33.12 21.21 -7.22
CA ALA A 375 -33.52 22.61 -7.38
C ALA A 375 -32.52 23.53 -6.66
N GLY A 376 -31.70 24.24 -7.43
CA GLY A 376 -30.60 25.08 -6.91
C GLY A 376 -29.20 24.65 -7.35
N GLY A 377 -29.09 23.60 -8.18
CA GLY A 377 -27.80 23.03 -8.62
C GLY A 377 -27.46 21.76 -7.85
N PRO A 378 -26.29 21.14 -8.09
CA PRO A 378 -25.91 19.88 -7.46
C PRO A 378 -25.97 19.95 -5.93
N SER A 379 -26.55 18.93 -5.28
CA SER A 379 -26.65 18.88 -3.81
C SER A 379 -26.27 17.52 -3.25
N ARG A 380 -25.93 17.49 -1.96
CA ARG A 380 -25.48 16.28 -1.26
C ARG A 380 -26.68 15.53 -0.68
N ARG A 381 -26.73 14.21 -0.89
CA ARG A 381 -27.66 13.28 -0.25
C ARG A 381 -26.87 12.23 0.52
N GLU A 382 -27.20 12.07 1.79
CA GLU A 382 -26.51 11.13 2.68
C GLU A 382 -27.30 9.83 2.86
N PHE A 383 -26.61 8.70 2.81
CA PHE A 383 -27.15 7.38 3.10
C PHE A 383 -26.26 6.68 4.11
N SER A 384 -26.83 6.27 5.24
CA SER A 384 -26.10 5.45 6.20
C SER A 384 -25.65 4.14 5.56
N MET A 385 -24.40 3.77 5.82
CA MET A 385 -23.85 2.47 5.44
C MET A 385 -23.90 1.52 6.65
N THR A 386 -23.81 0.23 6.38
CA THR A 386 -23.73 -0.81 7.40
C THR A 386 -22.42 -1.56 7.27
N LEU A 387 -21.84 -1.94 8.41
CA LEU A 387 -20.67 -2.79 8.49
C LEU A 387 -21.09 -4.25 8.39
N THR A 388 -20.31 -5.06 7.67
CA THR A 388 -20.49 -6.52 7.66
C THR A 388 -20.28 -7.11 9.05
N ASN A 389 -20.88 -8.27 9.33
CA ASN A 389 -20.81 -8.91 10.66
C ASN A 389 -19.39 -9.34 11.03
N ASP A 390 -18.53 -9.59 10.04
CA ASP A 390 -17.10 -9.89 10.21
C ASP A 390 -16.21 -8.64 10.29
N THR A 391 -16.79 -7.43 10.20
CA THR A 391 -16.12 -6.12 10.32
C THR A 391 -15.12 -5.74 9.24
N PHE A 392 -15.18 -6.39 8.07
CA PHE A 392 -14.30 -6.06 6.97
C PHE A 392 -14.80 -4.89 6.11
N TYR A 393 -16.08 -4.86 5.76
CA TYR A 393 -16.57 -3.94 4.73
C TYR A 393 -17.75 -3.11 5.20
N TRP A 394 -17.67 -1.81 4.94
CA TRP A 394 -18.84 -0.94 4.94
C TRP A 394 -19.53 -1.02 3.59
N PHE A 395 -20.85 -1.20 3.59
CA PHE A 395 -21.63 -1.20 2.37
C PHE A 395 -23.00 -0.55 2.52
N CYS A 396 -23.55 -0.13 1.38
CA CYS A 396 -24.98 0.15 1.23
C CYS A 396 -25.41 -0.16 -0.20
N SER A 397 -26.73 -0.22 -0.42
CA SER A 397 -27.31 -0.40 -1.76
C SER A 397 -28.28 0.73 -2.07
N ILE A 398 -28.16 1.34 -3.24
CA ILE A 398 -29.03 2.40 -3.73
C ILE A 398 -29.76 1.89 -4.98
N PRO A 399 -31.05 2.22 -5.19
CA PRO A 399 -31.70 1.92 -6.47
C PRO A 399 -30.91 2.53 -7.62
N ALA A 400 -30.62 1.75 -8.66
CA ALA A 400 -29.77 2.19 -9.77
C ALA A 400 -30.31 3.44 -10.48
N SER A 401 -31.63 3.64 -10.46
CA SER A 401 -32.29 4.86 -10.97
C SER A 401 -31.95 6.14 -10.20
N GLN A 402 -31.47 6.03 -8.95
CA GLN A 402 -31.05 7.16 -8.13
C GLN A 402 -29.54 7.43 -8.22
N ALA A 403 -28.77 6.50 -8.76
CA ALA A 403 -27.33 6.63 -8.97
C ALA A 403 -26.93 6.11 -10.37
N PRO A 404 -27.49 6.70 -11.45
CA PRO A 404 -27.12 6.33 -12.81
C PRO A 404 -25.63 6.61 -13.09
N PRO A 405 -25.05 6.03 -14.16
CA PRO A 405 -23.72 6.39 -14.62
C PRO A 405 -23.56 7.90 -14.77
N GLY A 406 -22.46 8.45 -14.26
CA GLY A 406 -22.18 9.88 -14.16
C GLY A 406 -22.48 10.47 -12.78
N THR A 407 -23.24 9.79 -11.91
CA THR A 407 -23.50 10.28 -10.55
C THR A 407 -22.22 10.35 -9.71
N ARG A 408 -21.98 11.49 -9.08
CA ARG A 408 -20.83 11.69 -8.19
C ARG A 408 -21.11 11.19 -6.78
N TYR A 409 -20.07 10.66 -6.13
CA TYR A 409 -20.17 10.21 -4.74
C TYR A 409 -18.83 10.25 -4.00
N ARG A 410 -18.91 10.13 -2.67
CA ARG A 410 -17.79 9.99 -1.74
C ARG A 410 -18.24 9.16 -0.53
N PHE A 411 -17.28 8.65 0.24
CA PHE A 411 -17.51 8.07 1.55
C PHE A 411 -17.18 9.08 2.64
N LEU A 412 -18.00 9.13 3.68
CA LEU A 412 -17.74 9.85 4.92
C LEU A 412 -17.62 8.85 6.06
N LEU A 413 -16.47 8.83 6.72
CA LEU A 413 -16.11 7.91 7.80
C LEU A 413 -15.91 8.72 9.08
N ASN A 414 -16.49 8.28 10.20
CA ASN A 414 -16.39 8.87 11.54
C ASN A 414 -16.63 10.40 11.67
N ASP A 415 -17.12 11.05 10.60
CA ASP A 415 -17.35 12.49 10.44
C ASP A 415 -16.09 13.37 10.35
N ASP A 416 -14.93 12.77 10.13
CA ASP A 416 -13.65 13.48 9.99
C ASP A 416 -12.92 13.14 8.67
N VAL A 417 -13.17 11.94 8.13
CA VAL A 417 -12.59 11.50 6.85
C VAL A 417 -13.68 11.44 5.78
N GLU A 418 -13.76 12.48 4.97
CA GLU A 418 -14.46 12.42 3.68
C GLU A 418 -13.45 12.02 2.60
N ALA A 419 -13.76 10.96 1.84
CA ALA A 419 -12.83 10.33 0.91
C ALA A 419 -13.49 10.03 -0.45
N ILE A 420 -12.76 10.27 -1.52
CA ILE A 420 -13.01 9.62 -2.82
C ILE A 420 -12.86 8.11 -2.59
N ASP A 421 -13.77 7.31 -3.15
CA ASP A 421 -13.67 5.86 -3.17
C ASP A 421 -12.29 5.41 -3.68
N PRO A 422 -11.47 4.71 -2.86
CA PRO A 422 -10.20 4.17 -3.31
C PRO A 422 -10.34 3.25 -4.52
N ALA A 423 -11.47 2.57 -4.68
CA ALA A 423 -11.79 1.70 -5.81
C ALA A 423 -12.74 2.38 -6.82
N ALA A 424 -12.74 3.72 -6.85
CA ALA A 424 -13.47 4.47 -7.86
C ALA A 424 -13.11 3.98 -9.26
N ARG A 425 -14.12 3.60 -10.04
CA ARG A 425 -13.96 3.21 -11.44
C ARG A 425 -13.86 4.41 -12.39
N GLY A 426 -14.24 5.59 -11.90
CA GLY A 426 -14.04 6.87 -12.56
C GLY A 426 -13.94 7.98 -11.52
N VAL A 427 -13.14 8.99 -11.80
CA VAL A 427 -12.96 10.16 -10.96
C VAL A 427 -13.26 11.40 -11.79
N LYS A 428 -14.01 12.33 -11.22
CA LYS A 428 -14.06 13.71 -11.70
C LYS A 428 -12.97 14.45 -10.95
N ASP A 429 -11.87 14.77 -11.61
CA ASP A 429 -10.80 15.57 -11.01
C ASP A 429 -11.13 17.07 -11.11
N GLY A 430 -11.16 17.74 -9.96
CA GLY A 430 -11.30 19.19 -9.81
C GLY A 430 -9.96 19.91 -9.67
N GLY A 431 -8.84 19.19 -9.73
CA GLY A 431 -7.47 19.70 -9.61
C GLY A 431 -6.79 19.31 -8.30
N SER A 432 -7.51 18.71 -7.36
CA SER A 432 -6.96 18.13 -6.13
C SER A 432 -7.74 16.89 -5.74
N LEU A 433 -7.04 15.78 -5.58
CA LEU A 433 -7.63 14.51 -5.12
C LEU A 433 -7.77 14.46 -3.59
N LYS A 434 -7.21 15.44 -2.87
CA LYS A 434 -7.49 15.64 -1.43
C LYS A 434 -8.88 16.24 -1.27
N THR A 435 -9.62 15.69 -0.31
CA THR A 435 -11.01 16.06 -0.04
C THR A 435 -11.15 16.59 1.38
N SER A 436 -11.96 17.62 1.53
CA SER A 436 -12.35 18.18 2.82
C SER A 436 -13.81 17.90 3.13
N PHE A 437 -14.12 17.79 4.42
CA PHE A 437 -15.48 17.58 4.89
C PHE A 437 -16.42 18.70 4.41
N GLY A 438 -17.56 18.31 3.83
CA GLY A 438 -18.65 19.25 3.52
C GLY A 438 -18.41 20.12 2.30
N GLU A 439 -17.42 19.79 1.47
CA GLU A 439 -17.17 20.49 0.20
C GLU A 439 -18.43 20.59 -0.68
N ASN A 440 -18.59 21.76 -1.31
CA ASN A 440 -19.74 22.07 -2.14
C ASN A 440 -19.68 21.28 -3.47
N PRO A 441 -20.63 20.38 -3.76
CA PRO A 441 -20.63 19.64 -5.02
C PRO A 441 -20.84 20.52 -6.26
N ALA A 442 -21.29 21.77 -6.12
CA ALA A 442 -21.38 22.71 -7.23
C ALA A 442 -20.02 23.37 -7.57
N ASP A 443 -19.03 23.29 -6.68
CA ASP A 443 -17.71 23.84 -6.93
C ASP A 443 -16.92 22.95 -7.92
N PRO A 444 -16.52 23.47 -9.09
CA PRO A 444 -15.82 22.68 -10.10
C PRO A 444 -14.41 22.24 -9.65
N SER A 445 -13.84 22.85 -8.60
CA SER A 445 -12.53 22.48 -8.06
C SER A 445 -12.56 21.24 -7.14
N THR A 446 -13.76 20.73 -6.85
CA THR A 446 -13.92 19.56 -5.97
C THR A 446 -13.89 18.26 -6.76
N SER A 447 -13.07 17.31 -6.30
CA SER A 447 -12.90 16.02 -6.97
C SER A 447 -13.83 14.94 -6.42
N TRP A 448 -14.47 14.15 -7.26
CA TRP A 448 -15.46 13.15 -6.81
C TRP A 448 -15.21 11.80 -7.45
N SER A 449 -15.53 10.72 -6.72
CA SER A 449 -15.76 9.43 -7.39
C SER A 449 -16.99 9.56 -8.28
N MET A 450 -17.02 8.78 -9.35
CA MET A 450 -18.12 8.78 -10.30
C MET A 450 -18.58 7.35 -10.57
N VAL A 451 -19.90 7.14 -10.53
CA VAL A 451 -20.51 5.87 -10.97
C VAL A 451 -20.29 5.74 -12.47
N ILE A 452 -19.80 4.58 -12.92
CA ILE A 452 -19.70 4.27 -14.35
C ILE A 452 -20.48 3.00 -14.67
N ASP A 453 -20.89 2.85 -15.92
CA ASP A 453 -21.42 1.59 -16.44
C ASP A 453 -20.25 0.68 -16.86
N ALA A 454 -19.75 -0.11 -15.90
CA ALA A 454 -18.65 -1.04 -16.15
C ALA A 454 -19.02 -2.11 -17.19
N ALA A 455 -20.29 -2.51 -17.28
CA ALA A 455 -20.75 -3.48 -18.27
C ALA A 455 -20.74 -2.88 -19.68
N ALA A 456 -21.15 -1.62 -19.85
CA ALA A 456 -21.04 -0.92 -21.13
C ALA A 456 -19.58 -0.68 -21.54
N VAL A 457 -18.71 -0.30 -20.60
CA VAL A 457 -17.26 -0.17 -20.85
C VAL A 457 -16.67 -1.50 -21.32
N ARG A 458 -17.01 -2.60 -20.63
CA ARG A 458 -16.60 -3.95 -21.03
C ARG A 458 -17.16 -4.33 -22.40
N ALA A 459 -18.42 -4.08 -22.68
CA ALA A 459 -18.99 -4.36 -24.00
C ALA A 459 -18.26 -3.59 -25.12
N ALA A 460 -17.84 -2.35 -24.85
CA ALA A 460 -17.13 -1.51 -25.81
C ALA A 460 -15.69 -1.98 -26.12
N SER A 461 -15.03 -2.72 -25.22
CA SER A 461 -13.68 -3.29 -25.44
C SER A 461 -13.71 -4.73 -25.96
N HIS A 462 -14.88 -5.39 -25.94
CA HIS A 462 -15.10 -6.79 -26.36
C HIS A 462 -16.04 -6.91 -27.58
N VAL A 463 -16.04 -5.92 -28.49
CA VAL A 463 -16.97 -5.90 -29.64
C VAL A 463 -16.79 -7.10 -30.56
N GLN A 464 -15.56 -7.60 -30.70
CA GLN A 464 -15.23 -8.76 -31.51
C GLN A 464 -14.47 -9.80 -30.67
N PRO A 465 -14.59 -11.10 -30.99
CA PRO A 465 -13.78 -12.12 -30.35
C PRO A 465 -12.29 -11.82 -30.54
N TRP A 466 -11.55 -11.81 -29.42
CA TRP A 466 -10.12 -11.57 -29.41
C TRP A 466 -9.42 -12.61 -28.54
N GLN A 467 -8.19 -12.95 -28.91
CA GLN A 467 -7.33 -13.83 -28.14
C GLN A 467 -5.97 -13.17 -28.00
N THR A 468 -5.49 -13.08 -26.76
CA THR A 468 -4.13 -12.61 -26.51
C THR A 468 -3.13 -13.49 -27.25
N MET A 469 -2.23 -12.85 -27.97
CA MET A 469 -1.23 -13.56 -28.76
C MET A 469 -0.20 -14.26 -27.87
N GLY A 470 0.42 -15.33 -28.38
CA GLY A 470 1.56 -15.95 -27.69
C GLY A 470 2.74 -14.98 -27.61
N TRP A 471 3.54 -15.10 -26.55
CA TRP A 471 4.70 -14.23 -26.28
C TRP A 471 5.71 -14.16 -27.43
N GLN A 472 5.80 -15.21 -28.27
CA GLN A 472 6.68 -15.23 -29.44
C GLN A 472 6.31 -14.16 -30.48
N ASN A 473 5.07 -13.67 -30.41
CA ASN A 473 4.53 -12.64 -31.27
C ASN A 473 4.41 -11.30 -30.54
N PHE A 474 4.99 -11.08 -29.36
CA PHE A 474 4.96 -9.79 -28.65
C PHE A 474 6.09 -8.86 -29.14
N LEU A 475 5.87 -8.18 -30.27
CA LEU A 475 6.69 -7.06 -30.72
C LEU A 475 5.99 -5.77 -30.31
N LEU A 476 6.52 -5.12 -29.28
CA LEU A 476 5.87 -4.01 -28.56
C LEU A 476 6.35 -2.64 -29.04
N TYR A 477 5.40 -1.70 -29.16
CA TYR A 477 5.67 -0.26 -29.26
C TYR A 477 5.11 0.45 -28.02
N GLU A 478 5.99 1.01 -27.19
CA GLU A 478 5.63 1.73 -25.98
C GLU A 478 5.16 3.15 -26.31
N ILE A 479 4.07 3.61 -25.68
CA ILE A 479 3.38 4.84 -26.00
C ILE A 479 3.00 5.60 -24.73
N HIS A 480 3.50 6.82 -24.60
CA HIS A 480 2.85 7.84 -23.79
C HIS A 480 1.70 8.49 -24.60
N ALA A 481 0.43 8.21 -24.24
CA ALA A 481 -0.73 8.62 -25.04
C ALA A 481 -0.75 10.14 -25.36
N ARG A 482 -0.50 10.99 -24.35
CA ARG A 482 -0.43 12.46 -24.53
C ARG A 482 0.72 12.92 -25.41
N ARG A 483 1.94 12.40 -25.20
CA ARG A 483 3.13 12.89 -25.90
C ARG A 483 3.17 12.43 -27.36
N PHE A 484 2.74 11.20 -27.62
CA PHE A 484 2.64 10.67 -28.98
C PHE A 484 1.73 11.52 -29.87
N THR A 485 0.61 12.01 -29.33
CA THR A 485 -0.36 12.82 -30.06
C THR A 485 0.01 14.31 -30.16
N ASN A 486 1.21 14.67 -29.68
CA ASN A 486 1.80 16.01 -29.62
C ASN A 486 0.81 17.09 -29.16
N LEU A 487 -0.04 16.75 -28.18
CA LEU A 487 -1.00 17.68 -27.61
C LEU A 487 -1.86 18.42 -28.65
N ASN A 488 -2.19 17.87 -29.83
CA ASN A 488 -3.10 18.55 -30.75
C ASN A 488 -4.52 18.58 -30.14
N PRO A 489 -4.90 19.61 -29.37
CA PRO A 489 -6.13 19.58 -28.61
C PRO A 489 -7.23 19.85 -29.62
N GLY A 490 -8.09 18.87 -29.82
CA GLY A 490 -9.27 18.98 -30.66
C GLY A 490 -10.48 18.48 -29.89
N ILE A 491 -11.48 17.99 -30.60
CA ILE A 491 -12.66 17.34 -30.01
C ILE A 491 -12.27 16.02 -29.29
N LEU A 492 -11.15 15.40 -29.68
CA LEU A 492 -10.74 14.08 -29.21
C LEU A 492 -9.69 14.16 -28.09
N THR A 493 -9.87 13.30 -27.10
CA THR A 493 -8.93 13.04 -26.00
C THR A 493 -7.71 12.22 -26.48
N PRO A 494 -6.61 12.14 -25.70
CA PRO A 494 -5.41 11.41 -26.12
C PRO A 494 -5.67 9.94 -26.51
N LEU A 495 -6.47 9.19 -25.76
CA LEU A 495 -6.78 7.79 -26.10
C LEU A 495 -7.66 7.69 -27.34
N GLU A 496 -8.58 8.64 -27.56
CA GLU A 496 -9.38 8.69 -28.79
C GLU A 496 -8.51 9.02 -30.01
N LEU A 497 -7.49 9.86 -29.86
CA LEU A 497 -6.50 10.11 -30.90
C LEU A 497 -5.67 8.87 -31.21
N LEU A 498 -5.30 8.06 -30.21
CA LEU A 498 -4.65 6.77 -30.48
C LEU A 498 -5.58 5.80 -31.23
N ALA A 499 -6.88 5.80 -30.92
CA ALA A 499 -7.88 5.01 -31.65
C ALA A 499 -8.02 5.48 -33.12
N ASP A 500 -7.99 6.80 -33.36
CA ASP A 500 -7.99 7.38 -34.71
C ASP A 500 -6.75 6.96 -35.52
N GLU A 501 -5.58 6.87 -34.88
CA GLU A 501 -4.32 6.39 -35.49
C GLU A 501 -4.32 4.90 -35.88
N LEU A 502 -5.35 4.16 -35.49
CA LEU A 502 -5.60 2.77 -35.89
C LEU A 502 -6.61 2.64 -37.05
N SER A 503 -7.17 3.75 -37.51
CA SER A 503 -8.14 3.80 -38.60
C SER A 503 -7.50 3.65 -39.99
N VAL A 504 -8.26 3.06 -40.93
CA VAL A 504 -7.86 2.98 -42.35
C VAL A 504 -7.67 4.37 -42.96
N THR A 505 -8.51 5.32 -42.55
CA THR A 505 -8.40 6.73 -42.84
C THR A 505 -8.61 7.48 -41.52
N SER A 506 -7.55 8.05 -40.96
CA SER A 506 -7.60 8.86 -39.74
C SER A 506 -8.18 10.25 -40.03
N ARG A 507 -8.37 11.06 -38.98
CA ARG A 507 -8.81 12.46 -39.10
C ARG A 507 -7.93 13.32 -40.02
N LEU A 508 -6.71 12.88 -40.32
CA LEU A 508 -5.78 13.54 -41.23
C LEU A 508 -5.97 13.14 -42.70
N GLY A 509 -7.00 12.34 -43.02
CA GLY A 509 -7.32 11.92 -44.39
C GLY A 509 -6.37 10.86 -44.97
N LYS A 510 -5.52 10.26 -44.13
CA LYS A 510 -4.54 9.22 -44.50
C LYS A 510 -4.60 8.07 -43.49
N ALA A 511 -4.03 6.91 -43.83
CA ALA A 511 -3.90 5.83 -42.86
C ALA A 511 -3.11 6.31 -41.63
N GLY A 512 -3.60 5.94 -40.44
CA GLY A 512 -2.92 6.26 -39.19
C GLY A 512 -1.55 5.58 -39.10
N TYR A 513 -0.63 6.17 -38.35
CA TYR A 513 0.73 5.67 -38.18
C TYR A 513 0.74 4.35 -37.41
N LEU A 514 0.02 4.26 -36.30
CA LEU A 514 -0.02 3.05 -35.47
C LEU A 514 -0.59 1.85 -36.24
N ARG A 515 -1.55 2.10 -37.15
CA ARG A 515 -2.06 1.07 -38.06
C ARG A 515 -0.98 0.50 -38.98
N GLN A 516 -0.08 1.36 -39.48
CA GLN A 516 0.95 0.98 -40.45
C GLN A 516 2.21 0.41 -39.81
N LEU A 517 2.46 0.71 -38.53
CA LEU A 517 3.63 0.26 -37.81
C LEU A 517 3.65 -1.28 -37.70
N PRO A 518 4.74 -1.97 -38.07
CA PRO A 518 4.80 -3.43 -38.11
C PRO A 518 5.06 -4.05 -36.72
N VAL A 519 4.46 -3.49 -35.68
CA VAL A 519 4.42 -4.06 -34.33
C VAL A 519 3.15 -4.85 -34.13
N THR A 520 3.11 -5.74 -33.15
CA THR A 520 1.94 -6.56 -32.85
C THR A 520 1.25 -6.13 -31.56
N VAL A 521 1.95 -5.41 -30.68
CA VAL A 521 1.44 -4.96 -29.39
C VAL A 521 1.71 -3.47 -29.20
N LEU A 522 0.72 -2.75 -28.69
CA LEU A 522 0.85 -1.36 -28.26
C LEU A 522 0.91 -1.34 -26.73
N GLY A 523 2.03 -0.91 -26.17
CA GLY A 523 2.21 -0.79 -24.72
C GLY A 523 1.90 0.62 -24.25
N LEU A 524 0.85 0.78 -23.45
CA LEU A 524 0.53 2.07 -22.84
C LEU A 524 1.36 2.24 -21.57
N MET A 525 2.05 3.38 -21.46
CA MET A 525 2.50 3.91 -20.17
C MET A 525 1.28 4.12 -19.24
N PRO A 526 1.47 4.29 -17.92
CA PRO A 526 0.35 4.29 -16.99
C PRO A 526 -0.74 5.33 -17.33
N VAL A 527 -1.98 4.88 -17.34
CA VAL A 527 -3.17 5.72 -17.57
C VAL A 527 -4.16 5.68 -16.42
N ASN A 528 -3.79 5.09 -15.28
CA ASN A 528 -4.59 5.17 -14.07
C ASN A 528 -4.71 6.63 -13.60
N GLU A 529 -5.76 6.96 -12.84
CA GLU A 529 -5.94 8.32 -12.31
C GLU A 529 -4.80 8.71 -11.36
N PHE A 530 -4.21 9.89 -11.56
CA PHE A 530 -3.07 10.39 -10.79
C PHE A 530 -3.24 11.88 -10.43
N SER A 531 -2.53 12.35 -9.41
CA SER A 531 -2.60 13.75 -8.98
C SER A 531 -1.71 14.71 -9.78
N SER A 532 -0.76 14.21 -10.59
CA SER A 532 0.19 15.06 -11.33
C SER A 532 0.49 14.56 -12.74
N VAL A 533 0.18 15.38 -13.74
CA VAL A 533 0.52 15.14 -15.16
C VAL A 533 2.02 15.14 -15.46
N ALA A 534 2.86 15.61 -14.53
CA ALA A 534 4.31 15.65 -14.71
C ALA A 534 4.95 14.26 -14.57
N SER A 535 4.27 13.33 -13.88
CA SER A 535 4.74 11.97 -13.58
C SER A 535 4.70 11.01 -14.77
N TRP A 536 4.13 11.42 -15.91
CA TRP A 536 3.79 10.53 -17.03
C TRP A 536 2.83 9.39 -16.67
N GLY A 537 2.13 9.53 -15.54
CA GLY A 537 1.21 8.54 -14.99
C GLY A 537 1.82 7.65 -13.89
N TYR A 538 3.11 7.79 -13.60
CA TYR A 538 3.79 6.94 -12.63
C TYR A 538 3.51 7.27 -11.16
N ASP A 539 2.75 8.33 -10.88
CA ASP A 539 2.31 8.69 -9.52
C ASP A 539 0.80 8.43 -9.32
N PRO A 540 0.31 7.17 -9.39
CA PRO A 540 -1.12 6.89 -9.38
C PRO A 540 -1.77 7.15 -8.01
N SER A 541 -3.03 7.58 -8.06
CA SER A 541 -3.88 7.80 -6.90
C SER A 541 -5.03 6.79 -6.83
N TYR A 542 -5.61 6.39 -7.97
CA TYR A 542 -6.74 5.45 -8.04
C TYR A 542 -6.54 4.38 -9.13
N TYR A 543 -6.33 3.15 -8.69
CA TYR A 543 -5.89 2.02 -9.54
C TYR A 543 -7.02 1.36 -10.36
N PHE A 544 -8.28 1.67 -10.05
CA PHE A 544 -9.45 1.20 -10.80
C PHE A 544 -9.93 2.22 -11.84
N ALA A 545 -9.55 3.49 -11.70
CA ALA A 545 -9.94 4.56 -12.62
C ALA A 545 -8.90 4.71 -13.72
N ILE A 546 -9.38 5.06 -14.92
CA ILE A 546 -8.57 5.58 -16.01
C ILE A 546 -8.71 7.09 -15.98
N ASP A 547 -7.59 7.79 -16.04
CA ASP A 547 -7.52 9.23 -15.87
C ASP A 547 -8.42 9.98 -16.88
N SER A 548 -9.21 10.92 -16.35
CA SER A 548 -10.14 11.71 -17.15
C SER A 548 -9.43 12.56 -18.22
N PHE A 549 -8.20 13.01 -17.98
CA PHE A 549 -7.35 13.73 -18.94
C PHE A 549 -7.06 12.89 -20.19
N TYR A 550 -6.96 11.57 -20.05
CA TYR A 550 -6.80 10.65 -21.18
C TYR A 550 -8.11 10.31 -21.89
N GLY A 551 -9.26 10.76 -21.36
CA GLY A 551 -10.60 10.45 -21.84
C GLY A 551 -11.33 9.37 -21.04
N GLY A 552 -10.72 8.88 -19.96
CA GLY A 552 -11.31 7.93 -19.04
C GLY A 552 -11.58 6.54 -19.62
N ALA A 553 -12.34 5.73 -18.86
CA ALA A 553 -12.58 4.33 -19.15
C ALA A 553 -13.17 4.08 -20.55
N ALA A 554 -14.13 4.91 -20.97
CA ALA A 554 -14.77 4.74 -22.28
C ALA A 554 -13.80 4.95 -23.44
N ALA A 555 -12.86 5.90 -23.32
CA ALA A 555 -11.84 6.14 -24.35
C ALA A 555 -10.83 4.99 -24.42
N LEU A 556 -10.40 4.44 -23.28
CA LEU A 556 -9.53 3.26 -23.25
C LEU A 556 -10.19 2.04 -23.91
N ALA A 557 -11.46 1.78 -23.59
CA ALA A 557 -12.20 0.67 -24.19
C ALA A 557 -12.30 0.81 -25.73
N ARG A 558 -12.57 2.02 -26.23
CA ARG A 558 -12.58 2.30 -27.67
C ARG A 558 -11.21 2.11 -28.31
N PHE A 559 -10.14 2.55 -27.67
CA PHE A 559 -8.77 2.35 -28.14
C PHE A 559 -8.42 0.86 -28.24
N VAL A 560 -8.69 0.08 -27.19
CA VAL A 560 -8.41 -1.37 -27.20
C VAL A 560 -9.19 -2.06 -28.31
N ASN A 561 -10.48 -1.75 -28.46
CA ASN A 561 -11.27 -2.31 -29.54
C ASN A 561 -10.72 -1.96 -30.94
N ALA A 562 -10.30 -0.70 -31.14
CA ALA A 562 -9.67 -0.28 -32.40
C ALA A 562 -8.33 -1.01 -32.64
N ALA A 563 -7.54 -1.25 -31.60
CA ALA A 563 -6.28 -1.97 -31.68
C ALA A 563 -6.51 -3.43 -32.07
N HIS A 564 -7.43 -4.12 -31.39
CA HIS A 564 -7.83 -5.49 -31.74
C HIS A 564 -8.37 -5.58 -33.17
N ALA A 565 -9.15 -4.60 -33.63
CA ALA A 565 -9.68 -4.56 -35.00
C ALA A 565 -8.58 -4.36 -36.05
N ALA A 566 -7.47 -3.75 -35.65
CA ALA A 566 -6.25 -3.61 -36.45
C ALA A 566 -5.28 -4.79 -36.28
N GLY A 567 -5.64 -5.84 -35.53
CA GLY A 567 -4.77 -6.99 -35.26
C GLY A 567 -3.61 -6.68 -34.33
N ARG A 568 -3.80 -5.76 -33.38
CA ARG A 568 -2.81 -5.34 -32.38
C ARG A 568 -3.30 -5.65 -30.97
N GLY A 569 -2.47 -6.26 -30.14
CA GLY A 569 -2.75 -6.37 -28.70
C GLY A 569 -2.44 -5.08 -27.95
N VAL A 570 -2.95 -4.93 -26.73
CA VAL A 570 -2.72 -3.77 -25.87
C VAL A 570 -2.25 -4.19 -24.48
N THR A 571 -1.08 -3.69 -24.05
CA THR A 571 -0.61 -3.85 -22.67
C THR A 571 -0.67 -2.53 -21.91
N LEU A 572 -0.71 -2.61 -20.59
CA LEU A 572 -0.75 -1.45 -19.71
C LEU A 572 0.35 -1.53 -18.66
N ASP A 573 1.11 -0.45 -18.51
CA ASP A 573 2.00 -0.25 -17.37
C ASP A 573 1.18 0.04 -16.11
N VAL A 574 1.49 -0.67 -15.02
CA VAL A 574 0.86 -0.51 -13.71
C VAL A 574 1.92 -0.29 -12.63
N VAL A 575 1.63 0.63 -11.71
CA VAL A 575 2.58 1.06 -10.68
C VAL A 575 2.04 0.69 -9.31
N TYR A 576 2.46 -0.45 -8.75
CA TYR A 576 1.95 -0.95 -7.46
C TYR A 576 2.92 -0.75 -6.30
N ASN A 577 4.08 -0.14 -6.56
CA ASN A 577 5.11 0.08 -5.55
C ASN A 577 4.79 1.27 -4.61
N HIS A 578 4.08 2.29 -5.09
CA HIS A 578 3.68 3.46 -4.31
C HIS A 578 2.35 4.05 -4.79
N SER A 579 1.82 5.01 -4.02
CA SER A 579 0.68 5.86 -4.38
C SER A 579 0.97 7.32 -4.05
N LEU A 580 0.35 8.26 -4.76
CA LEU A 580 0.40 9.68 -4.43
C LEU A 580 -1.01 10.25 -4.27
N GLY A 581 -1.33 10.82 -3.12
CA GLY A 581 -2.60 11.51 -2.89
C GLY A 581 -3.85 10.62 -2.89
N SER A 582 -3.68 9.31 -2.74
CA SER A 582 -4.80 8.36 -2.63
C SER A 582 -5.51 8.45 -1.28
N SER A 583 -6.82 8.26 -1.29
CA SER A 583 -7.63 8.18 -0.07
C SER A 583 -7.36 6.94 0.79
N LEU A 584 -6.65 5.93 0.27
CA LEU A 584 -6.20 4.78 1.06
C LEU A 584 -5.47 5.20 2.35
N MET A 585 -4.64 6.23 2.25
CA MET A 585 -3.85 6.73 3.39
C MET A 585 -4.71 7.45 4.42
N SER A 586 -5.70 8.21 3.98
CA SER A 586 -6.66 8.87 4.86
C SER A 586 -7.60 7.88 5.55
N ILE A 587 -7.88 6.73 4.92
CA ILE A 587 -8.77 5.70 5.46
C ILE A 587 -8.05 4.79 6.46
N ALA A 588 -6.85 4.31 6.12
CA ALA A 588 -6.08 3.37 6.95
C ALA A 588 -4.60 3.31 6.54
N ALA A 589 -3.81 4.35 6.83
CA ALA A 589 -2.38 4.37 6.49
C ALA A 589 -1.59 3.19 7.08
N ASP A 590 -1.96 2.70 8.26
CA ASP A 590 -1.39 1.53 8.93
C ASP A 590 -1.60 0.21 8.15
N VAL A 591 -2.67 0.14 7.35
CA VAL A 591 -2.95 -0.99 6.45
C VAL A 591 -2.23 -0.85 5.12
N TYR A 592 -2.27 0.35 4.52
CA TYR A 592 -1.90 0.55 3.12
C TYR A 592 -0.47 1.09 2.92
N ARG A 593 0.13 1.77 3.91
CA ARG A 593 1.47 2.37 3.83
C ARG A 593 2.50 1.54 4.56
N ASN A 594 3.67 1.44 3.98
CA ASN A 594 4.84 0.84 4.60
C ASN A 594 6.05 1.75 4.37
N GLY A 595 6.01 2.97 4.92
CA GLY A 595 7.05 4.00 4.74
C GLY A 595 6.91 4.79 3.44
N ASP A 596 7.99 5.46 3.06
CA ASP A 596 7.98 6.54 2.06
C ASP A 596 8.91 6.20 0.88
N TYR A 597 8.60 6.77 -0.29
CA TYR A 597 9.32 6.65 -1.56
C TYR A 597 9.10 7.95 -2.38
N ASP A 598 8.91 7.89 -3.71
CA ASP A 598 8.37 8.97 -4.55
C ASP A 598 6.88 9.31 -4.23
N GLY A 599 6.35 8.69 -3.19
CA GLY A 599 5.03 8.88 -2.61
C GLY A 599 4.85 7.97 -1.38
N ASP A 600 3.61 7.63 -1.06
CA ASP A 600 3.28 6.66 -0.02
C ASP A 600 3.64 5.25 -0.52
N ARG A 601 4.69 4.63 0.03
CA ARG A 601 5.11 3.28 -0.37
C ARG A 601 4.06 2.27 0.09
N MET A 602 3.58 1.43 -0.83
CA MET A 602 2.51 0.49 -0.54
C MET A 602 2.95 -0.65 0.40
N ASN A 603 2.06 -1.09 1.28
CA ASN A 603 2.26 -2.26 2.13
C ASN A 603 1.79 -3.55 1.43
N CYS A 604 2.47 -3.94 0.36
CA CYS A 604 2.16 -5.14 -0.41
C CYS A 604 2.22 -6.46 0.40
N GLY A 605 2.81 -6.46 1.60
CA GLY A 605 2.77 -7.59 2.53
C GLY A 605 1.44 -7.76 3.26
N HIS A 606 0.59 -6.71 3.30
CA HIS A 606 -0.69 -6.78 3.97
C HIS A 606 -1.74 -7.51 3.10
N PRO A 607 -2.48 -8.52 3.62
CA PRO A 607 -3.46 -9.28 2.83
C PRO A 607 -4.52 -8.43 2.13
N MET A 608 -5.03 -7.38 2.80
CA MET A 608 -5.97 -6.42 2.21
C MET A 608 -5.40 -5.62 1.04
N VAL A 609 -4.10 -5.30 1.05
CA VAL A 609 -3.42 -4.64 -0.08
C VAL A 609 -3.31 -5.61 -1.26
N GLY A 610 -2.97 -6.86 -0.98
CA GLY A 610 -3.04 -7.95 -1.96
C GLY A 610 -4.42 -8.10 -2.59
N GLU A 611 -5.47 -8.15 -1.77
CA GLU A 611 -6.86 -8.22 -2.24
C GLU A 611 -7.23 -7.03 -3.14
N TYR A 612 -6.95 -5.80 -2.69
CA TYR A 612 -7.25 -4.57 -3.42
C TYR A 612 -6.59 -4.56 -4.81
N PHE A 613 -5.27 -4.80 -4.88
CA PHE A 613 -4.56 -4.79 -6.16
C PHE A 613 -4.92 -5.98 -7.06
N ARG A 614 -5.18 -7.16 -6.49
CA ARG A 614 -5.67 -8.32 -7.26
C ARG A 614 -7.02 -8.04 -7.89
N GLN A 615 -7.96 -7.46 -7.14
CA GLN A 615 -9.25 -7.02 -7.67
C GLN A 615 -9.07 -5.95 -8.75
N ALA A 616 -8.18 -4.97 -8.56
CA ALA A 616 -7.86 -3.94 -9.57
C ALA A 616 -7.33 -4.55 -10.86
N SER A 617 -6.32 -5.43 -10.79
CA SER A 617 -5.74 -6.07 -11.97
C SER A 617 -6.75 -6.92 -12.73
N VAL A 618 -7.54 -7.74 -12.03
CA VAL A 618 -8.58 -8.57 -12.67
C VAL A 618 -9.66 -7.69 -13.30
N TYR A 619 -10.10 -6.62 -12.63
CA TYR A 619 -11.02 -5.64 -13.18
C TYR A 619 -10.47 -5.00 -14.46
N LEU A 620 -9.23 -4.50 -14.45
CA LEU A 620 -8.61 -3.85 -15.61
C LEU A 620 -8.51 -4.82 -16.80
N PHE A 621 -8.04 -6.05 -16.56
CA PHE A 621 -7.91 -7.09 -17.57
C PHE A 621 -9.26 -7.44 -18.22
N GLN A 622 -10.28 -7.67 -17.40
CA GLN A 622 -11.58 -8.11 -17.85
C GLN A 622 -12.38 -6.98 -18.51
N THR A 623 -12.33 -5.78 -17.94
CA THR A 623 -13.14 -4.63 -18.38
C THR A 623 -12.57 -3.98 -19.63
N PHE A 624 -11.25 -3.92 -19.77
CA PHE A 624 -10.62 -3.27 -20.92
C PHE A 624 -10.09 -4.26 -21.96
N ASN A 625 -10.24 -5.57 -21.75
CA ASN A 625 -9.78 -6.62 -22.67
C ASN A 625 -8.26 -6.57 -22.92
N LEU A 626 -7.48 -6.21 -21.90
CA LEU A 626 -6.02 -6.04 -22.02
C LEU A 626 -5.30 -7.38 -22.26
N ASP A 627 -4.17 -7.30 -22.97
CA ASP A 627 -3.33 -8.43 -23.38
C ASP A 627 -2.11 -8.65 -22.48
N GLY A 628 -1.90 -7.78 -21.50
CA GLY A 628 -0.76 -7.88 -20.59
C GLY A 628 -0.56 -6.64 -19.75
N PHE A 629 0.35 -6.77 -18.79
CA PHE A 629 0.75 -5.70 -17.90
C PHE A 629 2.26 -5.66 -17.77
N ARG A 630 2.85 -4.46 -17.69
CA ARG A 630 4.21 -4.30 -17.17
C ARG A 630 4.12 -3.65 -15.79
N PHE A 631 4.76 -4.29 -14.82
CA PHE A 631 4.79 -3.82 -13.44
C PHE A 631 6.04 -2.97 -13.25
N ASP A 632 5.81 -1.73 -12.85
CA ASP A 632 6.86 -0.76 -12.57
C ASP A 632 7.57 -1.02 -11.24
N ASP A 633 8.90 -0.86 -11.24
CA ASP A 633 9.81 -1.00 -10.11
C ASP A 633 9.48 -2.20 -9.22
N THR A 634 9.49 -3.39 -9.83
CA THR A 634 9.25 -4.63 -9.10
C THR A 634 10.34 -4.89 -8.05
N GLN A 635 11.51 -4.26 -8.20
CA GLN A 635 12.58 -4.33 -7.21
C GLN A 635 12.13 -3.69 -5.89
N THR A 636 11.49 -2.52 -5.94
CA THR A 636 10.91 -1.87 -4.76
C THR A 636 9.74 -2.67 -4.18
N ILE A 637 8.84 -3.21 -5.02
CA ILE A 637 7.74 -4.07 -4.55
C ILE A 637 8.29 -5.24 -3.72
N VAL A 638 9.29 -5.93 -4.26
CA VAL A 638 9.83 -7.15 -3.67
C VAL A 638 10.66 -6.86 -2.43
N THR A 639 11.44 -5.77 -2.40
CA THR A 639 12.43 -5.52 -1.34
C THR A 639 12.03 -4.49 -0.30
N LYS A 640 11.06 -3.62 -0.60
CA LYS A 640 10.68 -2.48 0.25
C LYS A 640 9.21 -2.46 0.62
N CYS A 641 8.31 -2.95 -0.24
CA CYS A 641 6.86 -2.97 0.03
C CYS A 641 6.40 -4.15 0.91
N GLN A 642 7.31 -4.98 1.44
CA GLN A 642 7.04 -6.19 2.23
C GLN A 642 6.23 -7.31 1.53
N GLY A 643 5.84 -7.13 0.26
CA GLY A 643 5.04 -8.13 -0.48
C GLY A 643 5.85 -9.27 -1.10
N GLY A 644 7.16 -9.08 -1.28
CA GLY A 644 8.01 -10.04 -1.96
C GLY A 644 7.53 -10.36 -3.38
N TRP A 645 8.03 -11.46 -3.95
CA TRP A 645 7.55 -11.96 -5.24
C TRP A 645 6.16 -12.62 -5.16
N GLU A 646 5.72 -13.01 -3.95
CA GLU A 646 4.43 -13.66 -3.73
C GLU A 646 3.26 -12.73 -4.08
N PHE A 647 3.37 -11.44 -3.76
CA PHE A 647 2.37 -10.44 -4.14
C PHE A 647 2.17 -10.39 -5.67
N LEU A 648 3.25 -10.31 -6.44
CA LEU A 648 3.19 -10.28 -7.91
C LEU A 648 2.75 -11.63 -8.49
N GLY A 649 3.22 -12.74 -7.92
CA GLY A 649 2.84 -14.09 -8.31
C GLY A 649 1.34 -14.37 -8.08
N MET A 650 0.76 -13.86 -6.99
CA MET A 650 -0.67 -13.91 -6.71
C MET A 650 -1.47 -13.16 -7.79
N ILE A 651 -1.07 -11.94 -8.14
CA ILE A 651 -1.73 -11.14 -9.18
C ILE A 651 -1.67 -11.86 -10.53
N ARG A 652 -0.49 -12.29 -10.96
CA ARG A 652 -0.33 -13.03 -12.22
C ARG A 652 -1.17 -14.30 -12.26
N SER A 653 -1.14 -15.10 -11.20
CA SER A 653 -1.91 -16.36 -11.13
C SER A 653 -3.41 -16.09 -11.20
N SER A 654 -3.87 -15.01 -10.58
CA SER A 654 -5.26 -14.55 -10.63
C SER A 654 -5.68 -14.12 -12.03
N LEU A 655 -4.82 -13.38 -12.73
CA LEU A 655 -5.05 -12.97 -14.12
C LEU A 655 -5.11 -14.17 -15.08
N ARG A 656 -4.21 -15.14 -14.91
CA ARG A 656 -4.22 -16.40 -15.70
C ARG A 656 -5.46 -17.24 -15.43
N ALA A 657 -5.85 -17.38 -14.17
CA ALA A 657 -7.07 -18.09 -13.79
C ALA A 657 -8.32 -17.40 -14.36
N ALA A 658 -8.39 -16.07 -14.33
CA ALA A 658 -9.48 -15.30 -14.92
C ALA A 658 -9.54 -15.50 -16.44
N ALA A 659 -8.40 -15.41 -17.13
CA ALA A 659 -8.30 -15.67 -18.56
C ALA A 659 -8.75 -17.09 -18.92
N SER A 660 -8.27 -18.11 -18.19
CA SER A 660 -8.69 -19.50 -18.39
C SER A 660 -10.18 -19.72 -18.14
N ALA A 661 -10.74 -19.08 -17.11
CA ALA A 661 -12.17 -19.15 -16.83
C ALA A 661 -13.03 -18.50 -17.93
N GLU A 662 -12.49 -17.49 -18.62
CA GLU A 662 -13.12 -16.84 -19.79
C GLU A 662 -12.80 -17.55 -21.13
N GLY A 663 -12.00 -18.63 -21.12
CA GLY A 663 -11.55 -19.28 -22.36
C GLY A 663 -10.64 -18.39 -23.22
N ARG A 664 -9.90 -17.48 -22.59
CA ARG A 664 -8.93 -16.57 -23.21
C ARG A 664 -7.50 -17.04 -22.97
N ASN A 665 -6.63 -16.75 -23.93
CA ASN A 665 -5.19 -16.81 -23.72
C ASN A 665 -4.77 -15.84 -22.60
N TRP A 666 -3.70 -16.20 -21.90
CA TRP A 666 -3.25 -15.46 -20.73
C TRP A 666 -2.68 -14.09 -21.08
N PRO A 667 -2.99 -13.03 -20.30
CA PRO A 667 -2.31 -11.77 -20.42
C PRO A 667 -0.84 -11.94 -20.02
N TYR A 668 0.08 -11.30 -20.74
CA TYR A 668 1.51 -11.39 -20.48
C TYR A 668 1.95 -10.38 -19.41
N CYS A 669 2.46 -10.88 -18.28
CA CYS A 669 2.86 -10.05 -17.14
C CYS A 669 4.38 -9.87 -17.09
N VAL A 670 4.87 -8.65 -17.31
CA VAL A 670 6.30 -8.32 -17.40
C VAL A 670 6.75 -7.56 -16.16
N ALA A 671 7.86 -7.96 -15.56
CA ALA A 671 8.51 -7.19 -14.50
C ALA A 671 9.51 -6.19 -15.10
N GLU A 672 9.49 -4.95 -14.65
CA GLU A 672 10.70 -4.13 -14.72
C GLU A 672 11.52 -4.35 -13.45
N ASN A 673 12.69 -4.95 -13.65
CA ASN A 673 13.61 -5.34 -12.61
C ASN A 673 15.03 -5.36 -13.20
N SER A 674 16.03 -5.07 -12.38
CA SER A 674 17.45 -5.20 -12.70
C SER A 674 18.02 -6.55 -12.22
N ALA A 675 17.23 -7.62 -12.30
CA ALA A 675 17.73 -8.93 -11.93
C ALA A 675 18.81 -9.38 -12.92
N THR A 676 19.98 -9.75 -12.39
CA THR A 676 21.10 -10.27 -13.20
C THR A 676 20.80 -11.56 -13.93
N HIS A 677 19.79 -12.31 -13.47
CA HIS A 677 19.31 -13.52 -14.11
C HIS A 677 17.81 -13.37 -14.40
N PRO A 678 17.46 -12.66 -15.51
CA PRO A 678 16.06 -12.42 -15.87
C PRO A 678 15.23 -13.70 -16.03
N TRP A 679 15.90 -14.82 -16.34
CA TRP A 679 15.28 -16.14 -16.44
C TRP A 679 14.61 -16.59 -15.14
N ASP A 680 15.11 -16.15 -14.00
CA ASP A 680 14.59 -16.54 -12.70
C ASP A 680 13.20 -15.95 -12.40
N ILE A 681 12.92 -14.82 -13.00
CA ILE A 681 11.64 -14.13 -12.89
C ILE A 681 10.69 -14.59 -14.00
N SER A 682 11.22 -14.86 -15.19
CA SER A 682 10.44 -15.09 -16.42
C SER A 682 10.30 -16.56 -16.84
N ASN A 683 10.90 -17.52 -16.11
CA ASN A 683 10.83 -18.93 -16.49
C ASN A 683 9.37 -19.41 -16.62
N PRO A 684 8.94 -20.01 -17.75
CA PRO A 684 7.56 -20.44 -17.92
C PRO A 684 7.06 -21.49 -16.92
N SER A 685 7.96 -22.30 -16.34
CA SER A 685 7.63 -23.38 -15.41
C SER A 685 7.55 -22.94 -13.96
N TRP A 686 8.37 -21.99 -13.53
CA TRP A 686 8.49 -21.61 -12.11
C TRP A 686 8.74 -20.12 -11.87
N GLY A 687 8.92 -19.33 -12.93
CA GLY A 687 9.05 -17.89 -12.86
C GLY A 687 7.78 -17.26 -12.29
N VAL A 688 7.99 -16.27 -11.43
CA VAL A 688 6.93 -15.52 -10.74
C VAL A 688 6.21 -14.54 -11.66
N MET A 689 6.84 -14.17 -12.78
CA MET A 689 6.31 -13.34 -13.86
C MET A 689 6.44 -14.06 -15.21
N ASP A 690 5.89 -13.48 -16.29
CA ASP A 690 6.01 -14.04 -17.64
C ASP A 690 7.23 -13.51 -18.38
N GLY A 691 7.64 -12.28 -18.09
CA GLY A 691 8.81 -11.64 -18.68
C GLY A 691 9.50 -10.71 -17.71
N GLN A 692 10.70 -10.27 -18.07
CA GLN A 692 11.39 -9.17 -17.41
C GLN A 692 12.07 -8.28 -18.45
N TRP A 693 12.10 -6.97 -18.23
CA TRP A 693 12.98 -6.08 -18.99
C TRP A 693 14.46 -6.44 -18.78
N GLY A 694 15.19 -6.62 -19.89
CA GLY A 694 16.63 -6.87 -19.91
C GLY A 694 17.45 -5.59 -19.79
N ILE A 695 17.32 -4.86 -18.67
CA ILE A 695 17.91 -3.53 -18.48
C ILE A 695 19.42 -3.53 -18.77
N ASP A 696 20.15 -4.53 -18.26
CA ASP A 696 21.60 -4.67 -18.49
C ASP A 696 21.97 -4.82 -19.97
N GLU A 697 21.12 -5.49 -20.77
CA GLU A 697 21.33 -5.67 -22.20
C GLU A 697 21.20 -4.32 -22.93
N VAL A 698 20.19 -3.51 -22.56
CA VAL A 698 20.00 -2.17 -23.12
C VAL A 698 21.23 -1.29 -22.87
N TYR A 699 21.79 -1.31 -21.66
CA TYR A 699 23.02 -0.54 -21.36
C TYR A 699 24.23 -1.03 -22.16
N ARG A 700 24.36 -2.35 -22.37
CA ARG A 700 25.44 -2.92 -23.20
C ARG A 700 25.29 -2.57 -24.67
N ILE A 701 24.08 -2.65 -25.22
CA ILE A 701 23.78 -2.24 -26.60
C ILE A 701 24.07 -0.75 -26.77
N ARG A 702 23.58 0.10 -25.85
CA ARG A 702 23.87 1.54 -25.86
C ARG A 702 25.38 1.79 -25.86
N SER A 703 26.12 1.14 -24.95
CA SER A 703 27.58 1.29 -24.86
C SER A 703 28.31 0.81 -26.12
N ALA A 704 27.84 -0.27 -26.75
CA ALA A 704 28.40 -0.78 -28.00
C ALA A 704 28.06 0.09 -29.21
N SER A 705 26.90 0.76 -29.18
CA SER A 705 26.46 1.71 -30.22
C SER A 705 27.06 3.10 -30.09
N TYR A 706 27.73 3.41 -28.97
CA TYR A 706 28.41 4.69 -28.77
C TYR A 706 29.62 4.77 -29.72
N ASP A 707 29.42 5.41 -30.86
CA ASP A 707 30.50 5.79 -31.77
C ASP A 707 31.29 6.95 -31.17
N SER A 708 32.51 6.67 -30.72
CA SER A 708 33.46 7.67 -30.20
C SER A 708 33.84 8.78 -31.20
N GLY A 709 33.50 8.64 -32.49
CA GLY A 709 33.76 9.64 -33.53
C GLY A 709 32.67 10.71 -33.66
N HIS A 710 31.46 10.45 -33.17
CA HIS A 710 30.31 11.36 -33.24
C HIS A 710 29.45 11.22 -31.97
N PRO A 711 29.83 11.87 -30.85
CA PRO A 711 28.99 11.90 -29.67
C PRO A 711 27.68 12.61 -30.06
N GLY A 712 26.60 11.83 -30.17
CA GLY A 712 25.25 12.39 -30.18
C GLY A 712 25.13 13.34 -28.99
N TRP A 713 24.63 14.55 -29.25
CA TRP A 713 24.50 15.58 -28.23
C TRP A 713 23.64 15.02 -27.10
N ASP A 714 24.21 15.00 -25.90
CA ASP A 714 23.46 14.76 -24.66
C ASP A 714 22.61 16.01 -24.41
N ASP A 715 21.29 15.83 -24.24
CA ASP A 715 20.32 16.91 -23.95
C ASP A 715 20.46 17.44 -22.49
N SER A 716 21.69 17.56 -21.99
CA SER A 716 22.02 18.14 -20.69
C SER A 716 22.46 19.62 -20.79
N GLN A 717 21.75 20.41 -21.60
CA GLN A 717 21.76 21.88 -21.54
C GLN A 717 20.39 22.45 -21.18
#